data_AF-A0A3S0SU16-F1
#
_entry.id   AF-A0A3S0SU16-F1
#
_cell.length_a   1.000
_cell.length_b   1.000
_cell.length_c   1.000
_cell.angle_alpha   90.00
_cell.angle_beta   90.00
_cell.angle_gamma   90.00
#
_symmetry.space_group_name_H-M   'P 1'
#
loop_
_entity.id
_entity.type
_entity.pdbx_description
1 polymer ?
#
loop_
_entity_poly.entity_id
_entity_poly.type
_entity_poly.pdbx_seq_one_letter_code
_entity_poly.pdbx_strand_id
1 'polypeptide(L)'
;MLASNILKLRLDRIEQQGHHLSVKDQLKLVTLAQPELTAGLYSQLFQVTLPKIWHFQHHNAEEIACSLRLIELIDRVFIPKYKQHAHRFAWFEQCLVFRLQYADQGLNQQDLYEVTSHLEKCKESPQKLSILKQLHDQYDEIAIQLALAKAYQALQDWSPAIEIYQRVVKQQVTQLEDIDYDFIYCLLNRNYSSNQQKNSDVIEALQRLAALDPIQQQAKHTQFTQWAVSLMLPESMQLNSMDTTIHFISLQRRLKQVGYSLNDWLIANDFIIPYYKNSIEKAPKLLNNHEIVVNLDRHKLANTALKAILTNRDLKLVSGVNAANYSLGFIWNYLQINPLVLDALVAASQASPDAFYNLKQIPAPDYDHDAALQHLSSYLAKQQVAYNLSQQGHTIEFAEHSHSSGFDLIVDGTPMQVKCSLDGEAVEKFAQQHPHIAIIVNIELAHLQEKYPSIFADLALSHEAVQRTAQLSLKYPVGVDGYLPIPLMNTGFAVYRNFNQAQGKQIRPYSQPSSTMKNGLAVGAAIGGVVTGSIGAFVVGSLAVYRTWRIQKIEQRKPLQQKQQLLMQRNQIMDLLIDFAEWFNQNLLQYRVDIYAYQLRQIEMKLMGRMSEAVISTTLFAYKFEAHQRAYQLHIWMQKQLADDNPKQKVQAGWVALAQSNQFMSVELKQRVRHINAELEKYKQMTRYGVQLEHLSRQPHDHTMQSNHIIPSMIM
;
A
#
# COMPACT_ATOMS: atom_id res chain seq x y z
N MET A 1 60.39 0.65 14.31
CA MET A 1 60.15 1.58 15.44
C MET A 1 61.44 1.70 16.25
N LEU A 2 61.69 2.86 16.84
CA LEU A 2 62.92 3.16 17.60
C LEU A 2 62.89 2.49 18.98
N ALA A 3 64.06 2.24 19.56
CA ALA A 3 64.16 1.82 20.95
C ALA A 3 63.69 2.95 21.89
N SER A 4 63.00 2.60 22.99
CA SER A 4 62.37 3.57 23.92
C SER A 4 63.30 4.70 24.39
N ASN A 5 64.58 4.40 24.67
CA ASN A 5 65.58 5.41 25.08
C ASN A 5 65.85 6.45 23.98
N ILE A 6 65.89 6.02 22.72
CA ILE A 6 66.13 6.90 21.56
C ILE A 6 64.87 7.71 21.27
N LEU A 7 63.69 7.08 21.37
CA LEU A 7 62.40 7.74 21.16
C LEU A 7 62.18 8.86 22.19
N LYS A 8 62.46 8.59 23.47
CA LYS A 8 62.33 9.57 24.57
C LYS A 8 63.16 10.83 24.33
N LEU A 9 64.46 10.67 24.04
CA LEU A 9 65.36 11.79 23.72
C LEU A 9 64.88 12.62 22.52
N ARG A 10 64.28 11.98 21.52
CA ARG A 10 63.78 12.67 20.33
C ARG A 10 62.45 13.38 20.58
N LEU A 11 61.58 12.82 21.40
CA LEU A 11 60.35 13.49 21.85
C LEU A 11 60.69 14.72 22.70
N ASP A 12 61.64 14.62 23.64
CA ASP A 12 62.12 15.75 24.44
C ASP A 12 62.65 16.89 23.54
N ARG A 13 63.39 16.55 22.48
CA ARG A 13 63.88 17.52 21.49
C ARG A 13 62.74 18.17 20.70
N ILE A 14 61.70 17.41 20.33
CA ILE A 14 60.53 17.94 19.61
C ILE A 14 59.72 18.87 20.51
N GLU A 15 59.57 18.56 21.80
CA GLU A 15 58.87 19.44 22.74
C GLU A 15 59.63 20.75 23.00
N GLN A 16 60.97 20.69 23.11
CA GLN A 16 61.80 21.88 23.35
C GLN A 16 62.02 22.74 22.09
N GLN A 17 62.08 22.14 20.89
CA GLN A 17 62.47 22.80 19.64
C GLN A 17 61.40 22.71 18.54
N GLY A 18 60.19 22.26 18.86
CA GLY A 18 59.13 21.93 17.90
C GLY A 18 58.74 23.08 16.96
N HIS A 19 58.79 24.32 17.44
CA HIS A 19 58.50 25.52 16.64
C HIS A 19 59.51 25.76 15.51
N HIS A 20 60.73 25.22 15.60
CA HIS A 20 61.79 25.36 14.59
C HIS A 20 61.90 24.16 13.65
N LEU A 21 61.16 23.07 13.91
CA LEU A 21 61.20 21.85 13.12
C LEU A 21 59.96 21.76 12.21
N SER A 22 60.16 21.47 10.92
CA SER A 22 59.02 21.19 10.05
C SER A 22 58.32 19.90 10.47
N VAL A 23 57.01 19.78 10.23
CA VAL A 23 56.25 18.55 10.53
C VAL A 23 56.84 17.31 9.85
N LYS A 24 57.48 17.49 8.67
CA LYS A 24 58.18 16.42 7.95
C LYS A 24 59.44 15.96 8.73
N ASP A 25 60.16 16.89 9.33
CA ASP A 25 61.37 16.60 10.11
C ASP A 25 61.04 16.00 11.48
N GLN A 26 59.95 16.45 12.10
CA GLN A 26 59.40 15.81 13.30
C GLN A 26 59.01 14.34 13.03
N LEU A 27 58.37 14.06 11.88
CA LEU A 27 58.03 12.69 11.49
C LEU A 27 59.29 11.82 11.25
N LYS A 28 60.32 12.37 10.57
CA LYS A 28 61.59 11.67 10.35
C LYS A 28 62.27 11.31 11.68
N LEU A 29 62.26 12.22 12.65
CA LEU A 29 62.86 11.99 13.96
C LEU A 29 62.23 10.79 14.68
N VAL A 30 60.92 10.61 14.59
CA VAL A 30 60.24 9.51 15.30
C VAL A 30 60.14 8.21 14.51
N THR A 31 60.38 8.22 13.19
CA THR A 31 60.24 7.02 12.33
C THR A 31 61.56 6.42 11.85
N LEU A 32 62.61 7.21 11.62
CA LEU A 32 63.87 6.74 11.03
C LEU A 32 64.93 6.43 12.08
N ALA A 33 65.68 5.33 11.90
CA ALA A 33 66.81 4.99 12.78
C ALA A 33 67.88 6.10 12.82
N GLN A 34 68.19 6.70 11.66
CA GLN A 34 69.14 7.82 11.51
C GLN A 34 68.46 8.99 10.77
N PRO A 35 67.98 10.03 11.48
CA PRO A 35 67.34 11.18 10.86
C PRO A 35 68.37 12.21 10.42
N GLU A 36 68.63 12.32 9.11
CA GLU A 36 69.37 13.46 8.56
C GLU A 36 68.46 14.69 8.50
N LEU A 37 68.70 15.63 9.43
CA LEU A 37 67.99 16.91 9.53
C LEU A 37 68.64 18.03 8.70
N THR A 38 69.87 17.82 8.24
CA THR A 38 70.69 18.78 7.50
C THR A 38 70.96 18.24 6.10
N ALA A 39 70.03 18.39 5.18
CA ALA A 39 70.28 18.06 3.78
C ALA A 39 69.61 19.08 2.85
N GLY A 40 70.41 19.67 1.96
CA GLY A 40 69.99 20.72 1.02
C GLY A 40 68.94 20.26 0.00
N LEU A 41 68.56 21.19 -0.88
CA LEU A 41 67.51 21.11 -1.92
C LEU A 41 67.34 19.73 -2.61
N TYR A 42 68.40 18.94 -2.80
CA TYR A 42 68.36 17.63 -3.45
C TYR A 42 67.80 16.48 -2.59
N SER A 43 67.83 16.57 -1.25
CA SER A 43 67.24 15.56 -0.36
C SER A 43 65.71 15.67 -0.24
N GLN A 44 65.14 16.78 -0.71
CA GLN A 44 63.69 17.01 -0.74
C GLN A 44 62.97 16.09 -1.75
N LEU A 45 63.71 15.49 -2.69
CA LEU A 45 63.22 14.56 -3.71
C LEU A 45 62.90 13.14 -3.18
N PHE A 46 63.43 12.74 -2.03
CA PHE A 46 63.03 11.48 -1.39
C PHE A 46 61.70 11.67 -0.66
N GLN A 47 60.65 11.00 -1.17
CA GLN A 47 59.35 10.90 -0.50
C GLN A 47 59.56 10.27 0.88
N VAL A 48 59.25 11.00 1.94
CA VAL A 48 59.19 10.41 3.29
C VAL A 48 58.12 9.33 3.25
N THR A 49 58.53 8.09 3.49
CA THR A 49 57.62 6.94 3.52
C THR A 49 56.78 7.05 4.79
N LEU A 50 55.53 7.48 4.62
CA LEU A 50 54.59 7.58 5.72
C LEU A 50 54.27 6.18 6.28
N PRO A 51 54.31 5.99 7.61
CA PRO A 51 54.05 4.69 8.21
C PRO A 51 52.63 4.20 7.91
N LYS A 52 52.47 2.90 7.73
CA LYS A 52 51.14 2.26 7.57
C LYS A 52 50.59 1.77 8.90
N ILE A 53 51.47 1.32 9.80
CA ILE A 53 51.12 0.76 11.12
C ILE A 53 52.10 1.31 12.15
N TRP A 54 51.57 1.83 13.27
CA TRP A 54 52.33 2.22 14.45
C TRP A 54 52.41 1.03 15.43
N HIS A 55 53.62 0.74 15.93
CA HIS A 55 53.86 -0.30 16.93
C HIS A 55 54.37 0.33 18.23
N PHE A 56 53.52 0.39 19.25
CA PHE A 56 53.83 1.02 20.52
C PHE A 56 54.45 0.02 21.51
N GLN A 57 55.49 0.43 22.24
CA GLN A 57 56.17 -0.41 23.23
C GLN A 57 55.44 -0.33 24.58
N HIS A 58 55.32 -1.47 25.28
CA HIS A 58 54.46 -1.60 26.46
C HIS A 58 55.02 -2.53 27.56
N HIS A 59 56.33 -2.85 27.56
CA HIS A 59 56.86 -3.83 28.53
C HIS A 59 57.00 -3.22 29.93
N ASN A 60 57.35 -1.93 30.01
CA ASN A 60 57.59 -1.22 31.26
C ASN A 60 56.81 0.12 31.30
N ALA A 61 56.55 0.65 32.50
CA ALA A 61 55.84 1.92 32.69
C ALA A 61 56.47 3.11 31.94
N GLU A 62 57.81 3.16 31.84
CA GLU A 62 58.51 4.19 31.06
C GLU A 62 58.27 4.06 29.55
N GLU A 63 58.16 2.85 29.02
CA GLU A 63 57.87 2.61 27.60
C GLU A 63 56.43 3.01 27.26
N ILE A 64 55.49 2.74 28.17
CA ILE A 64 54.09 3.16 28.06
C ILE A 64 54.00 4.69 28.05
N ALA A 65 54.64 5.37 29.00
CA ALA A 65 54.66 6.84 29.06
C ALA A 65 55.28 7.47 27.79
N CYS A 66 56.36 6.88 27.27
CA CYS A 66 56.99 7.32 26.02
C CYS A 66 56.06 7.12 24.80
N SER A 67 55.35 5.99 24.74
CA SER A 67 54.38 5.70 23.69
C SER A 67 53.15 6.62 23.74
N LEU A 68 52.67 6.98 24.93
CA LEU A 68 51.58 7.95 25.11
C LEU A 68 51.98 9.36 24.63
N ARG A 69 53.22 9.81 24.89
CA ARG A 69 53.75 11.08 24.34
C ARG A 69 53.85 11.06 22.82
N LEU A 70 54.24 9.93 22.24
CA LEU A 70 54.24 9.77 20.78
C LEU A 70 52.82 9.83 20.19
N ILE A 71 51.84 9.23 20.85
CA ILE A 71 50.43 9.29 20.45
C ILE A 71 49.92 10.73 20.43
N GLU A 72 50.21 11.52 21.46
CA GLU A 72 49.82 12.94 21.51
C GLU A 72 50.39 13.74 20.32
N LEU A 73 51.65 13.47 19.95
CA LEU A 73 52.28 14.07 18.77
C LEU A 73 51.60 13.63 17.46
N ILE A 74 51.24 12.34 17.34
CA ILE A 74 50.52 11.81 16.18
C ILE A 74 49.16 12.52 16.04
N ASP A 75 48.39 12.59 17.11
CA ASP A 75 47.04 13.15 17.12
C ASP A 75 47.03 14.65 16.83
N ARG A 76 47.91 15.42 17.49
CA ARG A 76 47.92 16.89 17.38
C ARG A 76 48.63 17.42 16.14
N VAL A 77 49.65 16.72 15.64
CA VAL A 77 50.54 17.25 14.60
C VAL A 77 50.46 16.45 13.29
N PHE A 78 50.55 15.13 13.36
CA PHE A 78 50.67 14.32 12.14
C PHE A 78 49.33 14.05 11.45
N ILE A 79 48.27 13.75 12.20
CA ILE A 79 46.93 13.53 11.62
C ILE A 79 46.42 14.79 10.89
N PRO A 80 46.49 16.01 11.46
CA PRO A 80 46.05 17.22 10.76
C PRO A 80 46.86 17.52 9.49
N LYS A 81 48.16 17.19 9.47
CA LYS A 81 49.04 17.42 8.31
C LYS A 81 48.85 16.39 7.20
N TYR A 82 48.62 15.12 7.55
CA TYR A 82 48.55 13.98 6.62
C TYR A 82 47.17 13.33 6.58
N LYS A 83 46.09 14.13 6.58
CA LYS A 83 44.68 13.67 6.69
C LYS A 83 44.34 12.46 5.82
N GLN A 84 44.65 12.52 4.52
CA GLN A 84 44.30 11.44 3.58
C GLN A 84 45.01 10.11 3.90
N HIS A 85 46.29 10.18 4.28
CA HIS A 85 47.09 9.00 4.59
C HIS A 85 46.71 8.44 5.97
N ALA A 86 46.59 9.30 6.98
CA ALA A 86 46.14 8.95 8.31
C ALA A 86 44.77 8.26 8.28
N HIS A 87 43.82 8.78 7.49
CA HIS A 87 42.50 8.19 7.32
C HIS A 87 42.52 6.87 6.52
N ARG A 88 43.41 6.73 5.52
CA ARG A 88 43.57 5.48 4.77
C ARG A 88 44.10 4.33 5.64
N PHE A 89 44.95 4.65 6.61
CA PHE A 89 45.65 3.68 7.45
C PHE A 89 45.20 3.69 8.91
N ALA A 90 44.06 4.33 9.23
CA ALA A 90 43.44 4.30 10.56
C ALA A 90 44.42 4.67 11.71
N TRP A 91 45.24 5.72 11.51
CA TRP A 91 46.24 6.11 12.52
C TRP A 91 45.62 6.48 13.86
N PHE A 92 44.46 7.14 13.85
CA PHE A 92 43.75 7.53 15.06
C PHE A 92 43.28 6.30 15.84
N GLU A 93 42.67 5.33 15.16
CA GLU A 93 42.18 4.09 15.76
C GLU A 93 43.33 3.28 16.38
N GLN A 94 44.50 3.22 15.73
CA GLN A 94 45.69 2.56 16.27
C GLN A 94 46.18 3.22 17.57
N CYS A 95 46.21 4.55 17.61
CA CYS A 95 46.62 5.30 18.80
C CYS A 95 45.62 5.12 19.94
N LEU A 96 44.33 5.15 19.63
CA LEU A 96 43.25 5.06 20.61
C LEU A 96 43.19 3.68 21.27
N VAL A 97 43.40 2.58 20.53
CA VAL A 97 43.49 1.23 21.11
C VAL A 97 44.58 1.16 22.18
N PHE A 98 45.76 1.70 21.89
CA PHE A 98 46.86 1.70 22.85
C PHE A 98 46.53 2.54 24.09
N ARG A 99 45.97 3.74 23.89
CA ARG A 99 45.57 4.62 24.98
C ARG A 99 44.53 3.96 25.89
N LEU A 100 43.53 3.27 25.34
CA LEU A 100 42.49 2.60 26.12
C LEU A 100 42.98 1.36 26.90
N GLN A 101 44.08 0.74 26.46
CA GLN A 101 44.64 -0.46 27.11
C GLN A 101 45.66 -0.14 28.21
N TYR A 102 46.46 0.91 28.04
CA TYR A 102 47.65 1.16 28.86
C TYR A 102 47.70 2.52 29.56
N ALA A 103 46.75 3.44 29.31
CA ALA A 103 46.73 4.72 30.02
C ALA A 103 46.13 4.55 31.43
N ASP A 104 46.84 5.06 32.45
CA ASP A 104 46.39 5.02 33.85
C ASP A 104 45.23 5.99 34.16
N GLN A 105 45.06 7.04 33.34
CA GLN A 105 43.99 8.02 33.47
C GLN A 105 42.86 7.73 32.49
N GLY A 106 41.64 7.57 33.02
CA GLY A 106 40.42 7.48 32.21
C GLY A 106 40.19 8.76 31.38
N LEU A 107 39.35 8.65 30.35
CA LEU A 107 38.97 9.78 29.51
C LEU A 107 37.97 10.67 30.23
N ASN A 108 38.21 11.99 30.25
CA ASN A 108 37.24 12.96 30.76
C ASN A 108 36.09 13.16 29.75
N GLN A 109 34.98 13.79 30.17
CA GLN A 109 33.81 14.01 29.29
C GLN A 109 34.14 14.79 27.99
N GLN A 110 35.04 15.78 28.06
CA GLN A 110 35.49 16.51 26.87
C GLN A 110 36.30 15.62 25.93
N ASP A 111 37.21 14.81 26.47
CA ASP A 111 38.00 13.87 25.68
C ASP A 111 37.11 12.81 25.02
N LEU A 112 36.09 12.31 25.74
CA LEU A 112 35.11 11.38 25.20
C LEU A 112 34.35 11.99 24.02
N TYR A 113 33.86 13.22 24.15
CA TYR A 113 33.18 13.92 23.05
C TYR A 113 34.08 14.08 21.82
N GLU A 114 35.34 14.51 22.01
CA GLU A 114 36.30 14.66 20.92
C GLU A 114 36.63 13.33 20.24
N VAL A 115 36.82 12.27 21.03
CA VAL A 115 37.07 10.91 20.54
C VAL A 115 35.87 10.40 19.74
N THR A 116 34.66 10.52 20.27
CA THR A 116 33.44 10.10 19.57
C THR A 116 33.26 10.88 18.26
N SER A 117 33.47 12.21 18.27
CA SER A 117 33.40 13.05 17.07
C SER A 117 34.44 12.67 16.00
N HIS A 118 35.64 12.25 16.40
CA HIS A 118 36.65 11.74 15.47
C HIS A 118 36.29 10.36 14.93
N LEU A 119 35.82 9.45 15.80
CA LEU A 119 35.40 8.10 15.38
C LEU A 119 34.25 8.14 14.38
N GLU A 120 33.32 9.09 14.49
CA GLU A 120 32.25 9.29 13.50
C GLU A 120 32.80 9.63 12.09
N LYS A 121 33.94 10.30 12.00
CA LYS A 121 34.59 10.66 10.72
C LYS A 121 35.46 9.54 10.16
N CYS A 122 35.78 8.52 10.96
CA CYS A 122 36.57 7.37 10.54
C CYS A 122 35.78 6.40 9.67
N LYS A 123 36.49 5.65 8.81
CA LYS A 123 35.85 4.58 8.01
C LYS A 123 35.41 3.45 8.94
N GLU A 124 34.27 2.87 8.59
CA GLU A 124 33.77 1.68 9.30
C GLU A 124 34.76 0.53 9.12
N SER A 125 35.21 -0.01 10.25
CA SER A 125 36.19 -1.07 10.32
C SER A 125 35.96 -1.93 11.56
N PRO A 126 36.36 -3.21 11.56
CA PRO A 126 36.27 -4.05 12.76
C PRO A 126 37.06 -3.49 13.94
N GLN A 127 38.14 -2.73 13.67
CA GLN A 127 38.91 -2.01 14.70
C GLN A 127 38.11 -0.89 15.36
N LYS A 128 37.41 -0.07 14.56
CA LYS A 128 36.49 0.94 15.08
C LYS A 128 35.40 0.30 15.96
N LEU A 129 34.84 -0.83 15.53
CA LEU A 129 33.85 -1.56 16.33
C LEU A 129 34.41 -2.06 17.66
N SER A 130 35.61 -2.65 17.68
CA SER A 130 36.23 -3.11 18.94
C SER A 130 36.51 -1.96 19.91
N ILE A 131 36.94 -0.81 19.39
CA ILE A 131 37.16 0.40 20.19
C ILE A 131 35.84 0.89 20.79
N LEU A 132 34.78 1.00 19.98
CA LEU A 132 33.47 1.44 20.44
C LEU A 132 32.85 0.49 21.48
N LYS A 133 33.07 -0.82 21.35
CA LYS A 133 32.69 -1.81 22.37
C LYS A 133 33.42 -1.56 23.69
N GLN A 134 34.74 -1.43 23.64
CA GLN A 134 35.55 -1.16 24.83
C GLN A 134 35.15 0.16 25.51
N LEU A 135 34.86 1.20 24.73
CA LEU A 135 34.36 2.48 25.24
C LEU A 135 32.97 2.34 25.87
N HIS A 136 32.06 1.57 25.26
CA HIS A 136 30.73 1.32 25.80
C HIS A 136 30.77 0.53 27.12
N ASP A 137 31.68 -0.45 27.24
CA ASP A 137 31.84 -1.24 28.46
C ASP A 137 32.43 -0.41 29.62
N GLN A 138 33.24 0.61 29.30
CA GLN A 138 33.88 1.49 30.29
C GLN A 138 33.06 2.73 30.65
N TYR A 139 32.25 3.25 29.71
CA TYR A 139 31.51 4.51 29.85
C TYR A 139 30.06 4.36 29.38
N ASP A 140 29.10 4.65 30.26
CA ASP A 140 27.66 4.61 29.94
C ASP A 140 27.17 5.95 29.36
N GLU A 141 27.72 6.35 28.21
CA GLU A 141 27.37 7.60 27.52
C GLU A 141 26.52 7.33 26.26
N ILE A 142 25.41 8.06 26.10
CA ILE A 142 24.46 7.87 24.99
C ILE A 142 25.13 8.09 23.62
N ALA A 143 26.05 9.06 23.52
CA ALA A 143 26.77 9.33 22.28
C ALA A 143 27.60 8.12 21.81
N ILE A 144 28.21 7.39 22.75
CA ILE A 144 29.01 6.19 22.47
C ILE A 144 28.07 5.04 22.06
N GLN A 145 26.95 4.87 22.76
CA GLN A 145 25.92 3.90 22.41
C GLN A 145 25.42 4.11 20.97
N LEU A 146 25.06 5.35 20.60
CA LEU A 146 24.61 5.68 19.25
C LEU A 146 25.70 5.44 18.19
N ALA A 147 26.95 5.82 18.46
CA ALA A 147 28.07 5.56 17.56
C ALA A 147 28.31 4.06 17.36
N LEU A 148 28.19 3.26 18.44
CA LEU A 148 28.29 1.80 18.38
C LEU A 148 27.14 1.18 17.58
N ALA A 149 25.90 1.65 17.77
CA ALA A 149 24.75 1.18 17.01
C ALA A 149 24.88 1.47 15.50
N LYS A 150 25.37 2.66 15.12
CA LYS A 150 25.67 3.02 13.73
C LYS A 150 26.78 2.16 13.13
N ALA A 151 27.80 1.83 13.91
CA ALA A 151 28.86 0.92 13.46
C ALA A 151 28.32 -0.49 13.17
N TYR A 152 27.45 -1.02 14.05
CA TYR A 152 26.77 -2.29 13.81
C TYR A 152 25.83 -2.24 12.58
N GLN A 153 25.09 -1.15 12.40
CA GLN A 153 24.24 -0.91 11.23
C GLN A 153 25.06 -0.93 9.93
N ALA A 154 26.22 -0.29 9.91
CA ALA A 154 27.10 -0.29 8.74
C ALA A 154 27.68 -1.67 8.42
N LEU A 155 27.88 -2.51 9.43
CA LEU A 155 28.33 -3.90 9.30
C LEU A 155 27.18 -4.89 9.04
N GLN A 156 25.93 -4.40 8.97
CA GLN A 156 24.71 -5.22 8.80
C GLN A 156 24.43 -6.19 9.97
N ASP A 157 25.00 -5.92 11.14
CA ASP A 157 24.74 -6.67 12.38
C ASP A 157 23.55 -6.03 13.11
N TRP A 158 22.34 -6.40 12.72
CA TRP A 158 21.12 -5.70 13.15
C TRP A 158 20.73 -5.93 14.62
N SER A 159 20.92 -7.15 15.15
CA SER A 159 20.44 -7.49 16.50
C SER A 159 21.13 -6.69 17.61
N PRO A 160 22.47 -6.56 17.64
CA PRO A 160 23.14 -5.70 18.62
C PRO A 160 22.77 -4.23 18.47
N ALA A 161 22.60 -3.74 17.23
CA ALA A 161 22.16 -2.36 16.98
C ALA A 161 20.77 -2.09 17.58
N ILE A 162 19.83 -3.01 17.37
CA ILE A 162 18.46 -2.92 17.91
C ILE A 162 18.46 -2.89 19.44
N GLU A 163 19.23 -3.77 20.09
CA GLU A 163 19.32 -3.77 21.55
C GLU A 163 19.83 -2.45 22.11
N ILE A 164 20.81 -1.83 21.44
CA ILE A 164 21.35 -0.53 21.85
C ILE A 164 20.31 0.57 21.65
N TYR A 165 19.68 0.65 20.47
CA TYR A 165 18.63 1.64 20.23
C TYR A 165 17.46 1.50 21.20
N GLN A 166 17.06 0.27 21.55
CA GLN A 166 16.03 0.03 22.56
C GLN A 166 16.41 0.55 23.95
N ARG A 167 17.70 0.49 24.34
CA ARG A 167 18.17 1.06 25.60
C ARG A 167 18.20 2.59 25.54
N VAL A 168 18.74 3.16 24.47
CA VAL A 168 18.81 4.63 24.28
C VAL A 168 17.43 5.25 24.36
N VAL A 169 16.44 4.67 23.66
CA VAL A 169 15.06 5.18 23.67
C VAL A 169 14.40 5.09 25.05
N LYS A 170 14.75 4.10 25.88
CA LYS A 170 14.26 4.02 27.27
C LYS A 170 14.91 5.05 28.19
N GLN A 171 16.15 5.44 27.92
CA GLN A 171 16.92 6.38 28.73
C GLN A 171 16.61 7.85 28.39
N GLN A 172 16.23 8.15 27.14
CA GLN A 172 15.90 9.52 26.72
C GLN A 172 14.43 9.87 26.94
N VAL A 173 14.18 10.98 27.66
CA VAL A 173 12.84 11.55 27.87
C VAL A 173 12.36 12.33 26.63
N THR A 174 13.28 12.85 25.81
CA THR A 174 12.98 13.57 24.57
C THR A 174 13.38 12.71 23.37
N GLN A 175 12.40 12.26 22.60
CA GLN A 175 12.62 11.43 21.41
C GLN A 175 13.13 12.28 20.26
N LEU A 176 14.33 11.97 19.76
CA LEU A 176 14.88 12.57 18.54
C LEU A 176 14.45 11.74 17.34
N GLU A 177 13.73 12.36 16.40
CA GLU A 177 13.15 11.72 15.22
C GLU A 177 14.18 10.91 14.40
N ASP A 178 15.42 11.40 14.28
CA ASP A 178 16.49 10.70 13.55
C ASP A 178 16.91 9.38 14.23
N ILE A 179 16.90 9.31 15.57
CA ILE A 179 17.26 8.08 16.31
C ILE A 179 16.17 7.03 16.10
N ASP A 180 14.90 7.43 16.15
CA ASP A 180 13.79 6.51 15.87
C ASP A 180 13.84 6.00 14.43
N TYR A 181 14.20 6.84 13.44
CA TYR A 181 14.38 6.36 12.07
C TYR A 181 15.54 5.39 11.90
N ASP A 182 16.70 5.64 12.52
CA ASP A 182 17.82 4.71 12.50
C ASP A 182 17.43 3.37 13.16
N PHE A 183 16.65 3.43 14.23
CA PHE A 183 16.12 2.25 14.89
C PHE A 183 15.12 1.48 14.01
N ILE A 184 14.13 2.17 13.44
CA ILE A 184 13.15 1.61 12.50
C ILE A 184 13.88 0.97 11.31
N TYR A 185 14.91 1.62 10.78
CA TYR A 185 15.74 1.07 9.71
C TYR A 185 16.36 -0.28 10.10
N CYS A 186 16.92 -0.42 11.31
CA CYS A 186 17.45 -1.69 11.78
C CYS A 186 16.37 -2.78 11.92
N LEU A 187 15.19 -2.44 12.46
CA LEU A 187 14.07 -3.36 12.59
C LEU A 187 13.61 -3.89 11.22
N LEU A 188 13.41 -3.00 10.25
CA LEU A 188 12.94 -3.38 8.91
C LEU A 188 13.97 -4.19 8.11
N ASN A 189 15.28 -3.97 8.32
CA ASN A 189 16.32 -4.79 7.69
C ASN A 189 16.44 -6.17 8.32
N ARG A 190 16.32 -6.29 9.66
CA ARG A 190 16.35 -7.59 10.33
C ARG A 190 15.12 -8.42 9.95
N ASN A 191 13.96 -7.77 9.87
CA ASN A 191 12.65 -8.35 9.53
C ASN A 191 12.41 -9.69 10.24
N TYR A 192 12.70 -9.76 11.53
CA TYR A 192 12.53 -10.97 12.31
C TYR A 192 11.08 -11.11 12.78
N SER A 193 10.54 -12.32 12.61
CA SER A 193 9.25 -12.73 13.16
C SER A 193 9.46 -13.97 14.03
N SER A 194 9.51 -13.79 15.35
CA SER A 194 9.48 -14.93 16.27
C SER A 194 8.04 -15.42 16.46
N ASN A 195 7.84 -16.73 16.40
CA ASN A 195 6.55 -17.34 16.75
C ASN A 195 6.19 -17.18 18.24
N GLN A 196 7.15 -16.79 19.09
CA GLN A 196 6.98 -16.70 20.55
C GLN A 196 6.80 -15.27 21.07
N GLN A 197 7.32 -14.25 20.37
CA GLN A 197 7.04 -12.86 20.70
C GLN A 197 5.80 -12.40 19.93
N LYS A 198 4.83 -11.81 20.65
CA LYS A 198 3.58 -11.28 20.04
C LYS A 198 3.83 -10.21 18.97
N ASN A 199 5.03 -9.61 18.91
CA ASN A 199 5.36 -8.52 18.01
C ASN A 199 6.55 -8.91 17.11
N SER A 200 6.33 -8.80 15.79
CA SER A 200 7.39 -8.86 14.78
C SER A 200 8.09 -7.49 14.69
N ASP A 201 9.33 -7.46 14.20
CA ASP A 201 10.09 -6.22 13.98
C ASP A 201 9.31 -5.18 13.17
N VAL A 202 8.54 -5.63 12.17
CA VAL A 202 7.73 -4.76 11.31
C VAL A 202 6.55 -4.15 12.10
N ILE A 203 6.00 -4.89 13.05
CA ILE A 203 4.92 -4.41 13.92
C ILE A 203 5.47 -3.36 14.88
N GLU A 204 6.64 -3.60 15.49
CA GLU A 204 7.30 -2.61 16.34
C GLU A 204 7.66 -1.34 15.55
N ALA A 205 8.18 -1.49 14.33
CA ALA A 205 8.51 -0.37 13.45
C ALA A 205 7.27 0.51 13.15
N LEU A 206 6.13 -0.09 12.81
CA LEU A 206 4.89 0.67 12.56
C LEU A 206 4.32 1.33 13.81
N GLN A 207 4.38 0.66 14.96
CA GLN A 207 3.95 1.28 16.22
C GLN A 207 4.80 2.51 16.56
N ARG A 208 6.12 2.45 16.30
CA ARG A 208 7.01 3.59 16.48
C ARG A 208 6.71 4.71 15.50
N LEU A 209 6.54 4.39 14.22
CA LEU A 209 6.15 5.38 13.21
C LEU A 209 4.85 6.12 13.56
N ALA A 210 3.88 5.42 14.15
CA ALA A 210 2.62 6.01 14.60
C ALA A 210 2.73 6.81 15.91
N ALA A 211 3.78 6.58 16.71
CA ALA A 211 4.03 7.31 17.95
C ALA A 211 4.83 8.61 17.75
N LEU A 212 5.41 8.83 16.56
CA LEU A 212 6.17 10.04 16.23
C LEU A 212 5.23 11.25 16.07
N ASP A 213 5.26 12.17 17.02
CA ASP A 213 4.58 13.47 16.95
C ASP A 213 5.42 14.53 17.70
N PRO A 214 5.86 15.64 17.08
CA PRO A 214 5.61 16.09 15.70
C PRO A 214 6.54 15.45 14.65
N ILE A 215 6.03 15.30 13.42
CA ILE A 215 6.80 14.82 12.26
C ILE A 215 7.50 15.99 11.57
N GLN A 216 8.83 16.06 11.60
CA GLN A 216 9.59 17.09 10.86
C GLN A 216 9.92 16.62 9.44
N GLN A 217 10.17 15.32 9.23
CA GLN A 217 10.58 14.77 7.93
C GLN A 217 9.46 13.92 7.27
N GLN A 218 8.36 14.57 6.85
CA GLN A 218 7.18 13.91 6.27
C GLN A 218 7.49 12.91 5.13
N ALA A 219 8.45 13.23 4.26
CA ALA A 219 8.84 12.37 3.15
C ALA A 219 9.51 11.07 3.63
N LYS A 220 10.38 11.17 4.65
CA LYS A 220 11.07 10.04 5.27
C LYS A 220 10.08 9.17 6.05
N HIS A 221 9.18 9.79 6.82
CA HIS A 221 8.07 9.11 7.49
C HIS A 221 7.22 8.28 6.53
N THR A 222 6.81 8.89 5.41
CA THR A 222 6.00 8.22 4.38
C THR A 222 6.76 7.05 3.74
N GLN A 223 8.06 7.21 3.47
CA GLN A 223 8.90 6.16 2.89
C GLN A 223 9.05 4.96 3.84
N PHE A 224 9.34 5.20 5.12
CA PHE A 224 9.45 4.13 6.12
C PHE A 224 8.11 3.44 6.35
N THR A 225 7.00 4.19 6.39
CA THR A 225 5.65 3.63 6.49
C THR A 225 5.35 2.72 5.29
N GLN A 226 5.63 3.16 4.06
CA GLN A 226 5.47 2.34 2.86
C GLN A 226 6.31 1.06 2.92
N TRP A 227 7.57 1.16 3.34
CA TRP A 227 8.45 -0.01 3.46
C TRP A 227 7.92 -1.00 4.50
N ALA A 228 7.56 -0.54 5.69
CA ALA A 228 7.01 -1.39 6.73
C ALA A 228 5.69 -2.06 6.29
N VAL A 229 4.78 -1.32 5.66
CA VAL A 229 3.53 -1.87 5.11
C VAL A 229 3.81 -2.92 4.03
N SER A 230 4.78 -2.68 3.14
CA SER A 230 5.13 -3.65 2.09
C SER A 230 5.61 -5.00 2.65
N LEU A 231 6.30 -4.99 3.80
CA LEU A 231 6.75 -6.21 4.48
C LEU A 231 5.62 -6.94 5.19
N MET A 232 4.56 -6.24 5.63
CA MET A 232 3.39 -6.87 6.26
C MET A 232 2.42 -7.51 5.25
N LEU A 233 2.34 -6.94 4.04
CA LEU A 233 1.39 -7.39 3.03
C LEU A 233 1.90 -8.66 2.32
N PRO A 234 0.99 -9.56 1.91
CA PRO A 234 1.36 -10.76 1.15
C PRO A 234 1.94 -10.40 -0.23
N GLU A 235 2.81 -11.25 -0.76
CA GLU A 235 3.50 -11.05 -2.05
C GLU A 235 2.54 -10.73 -3.22
N SER A 236 1.32 -11.26 -3.21
CA SER A 236 0.31 -10.96 -4.24
C SER A 236 -0.16 -9.51 -4.23
N MET A 237 -0.07 -8.84 -3.09
CA MET A 237 -0.41 -7.43 -2.90
C MET A 237 0.83 -6.54 -2.85
N GLN A 238 2.03 -7.10 -2.85
CA GLN A 238 3.24 -6.33 -3.09
C GLN A 238 3.28 -6.01 -4.60
N LEU A 239 2.65 -4.89 -5.01
CA LEU A 239 3.06 -4.25 -6.27
C LEU A 239 4.57 -3.99 -6.19
N ASN A 240 5.26 -3.93 -7.33
CA ASN A 240 6.64 -3.45 -7.48
C ASN A 240 6.80 -2.03 -6.87
N SER A 241 6.76 -1.95 -5.54
CA SER A 241 6.70 -0.75 -4.70
C SER A 241 8.11 -0.21 -4.42
N MET A 242 9.12 -0.85 -5.00
CA MET A 242 10.52 -0.46 -4.98
C MET A 242 10.97 -0.04 -6.40
N ASP A 243 10.42 1.06 -6.91
CA ASP A 243 11.09 1.87 -7.95
C ASP A 243 11.70 3.16 -7.36
N THR A 244 11.62 3.35 -6.03
CA THR A 244 12.17 4.50 -5.30
C THR A 244 13.52 4.26 -4.64
N THR A 245 14.04 3.03 -4.61
CA THR A 245 15.35 2.74 -4.01
C THR A 245 16.24 1.98 -4.99
N ILE A 246 16.99 2.75 -5.77
CA ILE A 246 18.28 2.52 -6.46
C ILE A 246 18.26 3.34 -7.77
N HIS A 247 18.69 4.59 -7.65
CA HIS A 247 18.73 5.59 -8.72
C HIS A 247 19.64 5.25 -9.92
N PHE A 248 20.35 4.11 -9.93
CA PHE A 248 21.34 3.76 -10.96
C PHE A 248 20.90 2.68 -11.96
N ILE A 249 19.97 1.78 -11.61
CA ILE A 249 19.56 0.68 -12.50
C ILE A 249 18.46 1.13 -13.50
N SER A 250 17.76 2.23 -13.19
CA SER A 250 16.74 2.81 -14.04
C SER A 250 17.31 3.49 -15.30
N LEU A 251 18.58 3.88 -15.32
CA LEU A 251 19.24 4.46 -16.51
C LEU A 251 19.57 3.40 -17.56
N GLN A 252 20.04 2.21 -17.17
CA GLN A 252 20.27 1.10 -18.10
C GLN A 252 18.97 0.47 -18.63
N ARG A 253 17.89 0.44 -17.82
CA ARG A 253 16.55 0.06 -18.31
C ARG A 253 15.91 1.14 -19.18
N ARG A 254 16.05 2.42 -18.84
CA ARG A 254 15.56 3.54 -19.67
C ARG A 254 16.27 3.58 -21.03
N LEU A 255 17.59 3.35 -21.08
CA LEU A 255 18.34 3.34 -22.34
C LEU A 255 18.02 2.09 -23.21
N LYS A 256 17.66 0.95 -22.63
CA LYS A 256 17.16 -0.22 -23.38
C LYS A 256 15.67 -0.12 -23.78
N GLN A 257 14.88 0.74 -23.13
CA GLN A 257 13.44 0.93 -23.43
C GLN A 257 13.17 2.01 -24.50
N VAL A 258 14.16 2.85 -24.83
CA VAL A 258 14.07 3.83 -25.92
C VAL A 258 14.08 3.15 -27.30
N GLY A 259 14.57 1.90 -27.42
CA GLY A 259 14.63 1.18 -28.70
C GLY A 259 13.32 0.54 -29.20
N TYR A 260 12.34 0.27 -28.32
CA TYR A 260 11.10 -0.45 -28.69
C TYR A 260 9.82 0.38 -28.58
N SER A 261 9.86 1.57 -27.96
CA SER A 261 8.67 2.43 -27.77
C SER A 261 8.55 3.56 -28.80
N LEU A 262 9.63 3.88 -29.53
CA LEU A 262 9.61 4.92 -30.57
C LEU A 262 8.88 4.48 -31.84
N ASN A 263 8.77 3.17 -32.10
CA ASN A 263 8.14 2.68 -33.32
C ASN A 263 6.60 2.77 -33.27
N ASP A 264 5.97 2.69 -32.09
CA ASP A 264 4.50 2.85 -31.94
C ASP A 264 4.06 4.32 -31.83
N TRP A 265 4.98 5.21 -31.41
CA TRP A 265 4.71 6.64 -31.30
C TRP A 265 4.69 7.34 -32.68
N LEU A 266 5.47 6.83 -33.63
CA LEU A 266 5.64 7.41 -34.97
C LEU A 266 4.68 6.87 -36.03
N ILE A 267 3.89 5.83 -35.76
CA ILE A 267 2.85 5.38 -36.69
C ILE A 267 1.58 6.19 -36.44
N ALA A 268 1.45 7.29 -37.18
CA ALA A 268 0.22 8.07 -37.31
C ALA A 268 -0.89 7.21 -37.95
N ASN A 269 -1.59 6.43 -37.12
CA ASN A 269 -2.78 5.69 -37.52
C ASN A 269 -4.01 6.56 -37.33
N ASP A 270 -4.35 7.36 -38.32
CA ASP A 270 -5.48 8.30 -38.24
C ASP A 270 -6.84 7.60 -38.02
N PHE A 271 -6.98 6.31 -38.27
CA PHE A 271 -8.27 5.63 -38.16
C PHE A 271 -8.46 4.81 -36.88
N ILE A 272 -7.44 4.68 -36.02
CA ILE A 272 -7.47 3.79 -34.85
C ILE A 272 -7.63 4.58 -33.54
N ILE A 273 -8.48 4.09 -32.63
CA ILE A 273 -8.60 4.64 -31.27
C ILE A 273 -7.29 4.36 -30.50
N PRO A 274 -6.61 5.38 -29.95
CA PRO A 274 -5.33 5.21 -29.26
C PRO A 274 -5.41 4.24 -28.08
N TYR A 275 -4.56 3.22 -28.07
CA TYR A 275 -4.45 2.25 -26.97
C TYR A 275 -2.99 1.85 -26.75
N TYR A 276 -2.42 2.28 -25.63
CA TYR A 276 -1.03 2.04 -25.26
C TYR A 276 -0.96 1.08 -24.07
N LYS A 277 -0.78 -0.21 -24.39
CA LYS A 277 -0.72 -1.30 -23.40
C LYS A 277 0.24 -0.99 -22.25
N ASN A 278 1.45 -0.52 -22.56
CA ASN A 278 2.48 -0.24 -21.57
C ASN A 278 2.13 0.93 -20.64
N SER A 279 1.30 1.88 -21.08
CA SER A 279 0.84 2.99 -20.24
C SER A 279 -0.27 2.51 -19.29
N ILE A 280 -1.26 1.79 -19.84
CA ILE A 280 -2.41 1.27 -19.09
C ILE A 280 -2.00 0.20 -18.07
N GLU A 281 -1.09 -0.71 -18.42
CA GLU A 281 -0.63 -1.76 -17.49
C GLU A 281 0.23 -1.22 -16.34
N LYS A 282 0.89 -0.08 -16.55
CA LYS A 282 1.67 0.63 -15.50
C LYS A 282 0.80 1.53 -14.62
N ALA A 283 -0.46 1.77 -14.97
CA ALA A 283 -1.35 2.58 -14.16
C ALA A 283 -1.59 1.89 -12.80
N PRO A 284 -1.62 2.65 -11.69
CA PRO A 284 -1.99 2.11 -10.38
C PRO A 284 -3.37 1.46 -10.43
N LYS A 285 -3.57 0.35 -9.71
CA LYS A 285 -4.85 -0.38 -9.69
C LYS A 285 -5.43 -0.37 -8.29
N LEU A 286 -6.73 -0.14 -8.19
CA LEU A 286 -7.44 -0.23 -6.92
C LEU A 286 -7.37 -1.65 -6.36
N LEU A 287 -7.21 -1.76 -5.04
CA LEU A 287 -7.22 -3.06 -4.36
C LEU A 287 -8.63 -3.66 -4.37
N ASN A 288 -8.70 -4.96 -4.67
CA ASN A 288 -9.94 -5.71 -4.58
C ASN A 288 -10.25 -6.05 -3.12
N ASN A 289 -11.41 -5.62 -2.62
CA ASN A 289 -11.84 -5.90 -1.25
C ASN A 289 -11.89 -7.40 -0.94
N HIS A 290 -12.27 -8.24 -1.91
CA HIS A 290 -12.30 -9.68 -1.70
C HIS A 290 -10.92 -10.26 -1.38
N GLU A 291 -9.88 -9.81 -2.09
CA GLU A 291 -8.50 -10.26 -1.84
C GLU A 291 -8.04 -9.82 -0.44
N ILE A 292 -8.40 -8.60 -0.02
CA ILE A 292 -8.10 -8.08 1.33
C ILE A 292 -8.74 -8.99 2.39
N VAL A 293 -10.05 -9.23 2.27
CA VAL A 293 -10.82 -10.03 3.22
C VAL A 293 -10.26 -11.46 3.32
N VAL A 294 -9.96 -12.09 2.19
CA VAL A 294 -9.39 -13.46 2.17
C VAL A 294 -8.03 -13.50 2.88
N ASN A 295 -7.18 -12.50 2.68
CA ASN A 295 -5.86 -12.47 3.32
C ASN A 295 -5.97 -12.15 4.83
N LEU A 296 -6.85 -11.23 5.21
CA LEU A 296 -7.14 -10.95 6.62
C LEU A 296 -7.69 -12.17 7.35
N ASP A 297 -8.58 -12.95 6.72
CA ASP A 297 -9.11 -14.19 7.28
C ASP A 297 -8.04 -15.28 7.46
N ARG A 298 -7.04 -15.31 6.58
CA ARG A 298 -5.92 -16.25 6.65
C ARG A 298 -4.82 -15.80 7.61
N HIS A 299 -4.87 -14.56 8.12
CA HIS A 299 -3.82 -14.00 8.96
C HIS A 299 -3.86 -14.58 10.38
N LYS A 300 -3.12 -15.69 10.60
CA LYS A 300 -3.16 -16.51 11.82
C LYS A 300 -2.95 -15.72 13.12
N LEU A 301 -1.89 -14.91 13.20
CA LEU A 301 -1.53 -14.21 14.45
C LEU A 301 -2.61 -13.22 14.87
N ALA A 302 -3.02 -12.37 13.93
CA ALA A 302 -4.04 -11.36 14.14
C ALA A 302 -5.44 -11.96 14.43
N ASN A 303 -5.85 -13.05 13.77
CA ASN A 303 -7.11 -13.75 14.12
C ASN A 303 -7.03 -14.50 15.46
N THR A 304 -5.85 -15.01 15.84
CA THR A 304 -5.66 -15.61 17.17
C THR A 304 -5.76 -14.55 18.26
N ALA A 305 -5.17 -13.37 18.03
CA ALA A 305 -5.29 -12.21 18.91
C ALA A 305 -6.76 -11.74 19.03
N LEU A 306 -7.48 -11.62 17.90
CA LEU A 306 -8.90 -11.26 17.89
C LEU A 306 -9.73 -12.29 18.66
N LYS A 307 -9.49 -13.59 18.43
CA LYS A 307 -10.16 -14.65 19.15
C LYS A 307 -9.92 -14.54 20.65
N ALA A 308 -8.69 -14.30 21.09
CA ALA A 308 -8.37 -14.14 22.51
C ALA A 308 -9.12 -12.97 23.17
N ILE A 309 -9.29 -11.85 22.45
CA ILE A 309 -10.08 -10.69 22.90
C ILE A 309 -11.55 -11.09 23.08
N LEU A 310 -12.11 -11.87 22.14
CA LEU A 310 -13.54 -12.20 22.10
C LEU A 310 -13.92 -13.44 22.93
N THR A 311 -13.03 -14.43 23.12
CA THR A 311 -13.36 -15.70 23.82
C THR A 311 -13.28 -15.61 25.34
N ASN A 312 -12.47 -14.72 25.89
CA ASN A 312 -12.22 -14.68 27.34
C ASN A 312 -13.30 -13.95 28.15
N ARG A 313 -14.38 -13.48 27.51
CA ARG A 313 -15.27 -12.47 28.11
C ARG A 313 -16.70 -12.69 27.66
N ASP A 314 -17.34 -13.74 28.19
CA ASP A 314 -18.78 -14.08 28.14
C ASP A 314 -19.63 -13.18 27.23
N LEU A 315 -19.33 -13.18 25.93
CA LEU A 315 -20.26 -12.63 24.96
C LEU A 315 -21.46 -13.56 25.09
N LYS A 316 -22.56 -13.05 25.66
CA LYS A 316 -23.89 -13.68 25.58
C LYS A 316 -24.30 -13.64 24.11
N LEU A 317 -23.60 -14.45 23.31
CA LEU A 317 -23.86 -14.66 21.91
C LEU A 317 -25.25 -15.25 21.86
N VAL A 318 -26.16 -14.49 21.26
CA VAL A 318 -27.46 -15.00 20.87
C VAL A 318 -27.23 -16.33 20.18
N SER A 319 -27.92 -17.37 20.66
CA SER A 319 -27.76 -18.77 20.26
C SER A 319 -27.47 -18.93 18.76
N GLY A 320 -26.30 -19.50 18.43
CA GLY A 320 -25.95 -19.89 17.05
C GLY A 320 -24.70 -19.26 16.44
N VAL A 321 -24.05 -18.30 17.10
CA VAL A 321 -22.78 -17.70 16.64
C VAL A 321 -21.64 -18.09 17.59
N ASN A 322 -20.75 -18.98 17.16
CA ASN A 322 -19.55 -19.34 17.92
C ASN A 322 -18.46 -18.27 17.77
N ALA A 323 -17.77 -17.92 18.86
CA ALA A 323 -16.63 -17.02 18.87
C ALA A 323 -15.47 -17.44 17.92
N ALA A 324 -15.43 -18.73 17.53
CA ALA A 324 -14.52 -19.27 16.54
C ALA A 324 -14.76 -18.76 15.10
N ASN A 325 -15.84 -18.03 14.85
CA ASN A 325 -16.20 -17.57 13.51
C ASN A 325 -15.95 -16.07 13.27
N TYR A 326 -15.50 -15.31 14.27
CA TYR A 326 -15.10 -13.91 14.07
C TYR A 326 -13.72 -13.86 13.43
N SER A 327 -13.60 -13.14 12.32
CA SER A 327 -12.35 -12.94 11.59
C SER A 327 -12.07 -11.45 11.38
N LEU A 328 -10.82 -11.11 11.09
CA LEU A 328 -10.47 -9.74 10.74
C LEU A 328 -11.07 -9.28 9.42
N GLY A 329 -11.39 -10.19 8.48
CA GLY A 329 -12.15 -9.85 7.28
C GLY A 329 -13.55 -9.33 7.60
N PHE A 330 -14.21 -9.88 8.63
CA PHE A 330 -15.49 -9.37 9.12
C PHE A 330 -15.34 -7.95 9.70
N ILE A 331 -14.37 -7.75 10.60
CA ILE A 331 -14.09 -6.42 11.19
C ILE A 331 -13.75 -5.40 10.11
N TRP A 332 -12.99 -5.80 9.10
CA TRP A 332 -12.63 -4.95 7.96
C TRP A 332 -13.85 -4.47 7.17
N ASN A 333 -14.78 -5.36 6.82
CA ASN A 333 -15.99 -4.94 6.09
C ASN A 333 -16.87 -4.05 6.97
N TYR A 334 -17.06 -4.41 8.25
CA TYR A 334 -17.90 -3.63 9.15
C TYR A 334 -17.32 -2.23 9.43
N LEU A 335 -15.99 -2.10 9.49
CA LEU A 335 -15.30 -0.81 9.59
C LEU A 335 -15.65 0.14 8.44
N GLN A 336 -15.83 -0.38 7.22
CA GLN A 336 -16.22 0.46 6.09
C GLN A 336 -17.64 1.03 6.23
N ILE A 337 -18.46 0.46 7.12
CA ILE A 337 -19.87 0.81 7.31
C ILE A 337 -20.06 1.69 8.54
N ASN A 338 -19.44 1.32 9.66
CA ASN A 338 -19.55 2.06 10.91
C ASN A 338 -18.19 2.09 11.65
N PRO A 339 -17.52 3.26 11.74
CA PRO A 339 -16.22 3.37 12.39
C PRO A 339 -16.27 3.17 13.92
N LEU A 340 -17.46 3.17 14.54
CA LEU A 340 -17.63 2.87 15.98
C LEU A 340 -17.18 1.44 16.33
N VAL A 341 -17.07 0.54 15.34
CA VAL A 341 -16.51 -0.80 15.55
C VAL A 341 -15.06 -0.76 16.05
N LEU A 342 -14.31 0.29 15.72
CA LEU A 342 -12.96 0.49 16.23
C LEU A 342 -12.98 0.77 17.74
N ASP A 343 -13.89 1.62 18.21
CA ASP A 343 -14.03 1.94 19.62
C ASP A 343 -14.50 0.70 20.40
N ALA A 344 -15.44 -0.06 19.83
CA ALA A 344 -15.89 -1.32 20.40
C ALA A 344 -14.77 -2.36 20.48
N LEU A 345 -13.88 -2.41 19.47
CA LEU A 345 -12.72 -3.29 19.47
C LEU A 345 -11.71 -2.92 20.58
N VAL A 346 -11.45 -1.62 20.78
CA VAL A 346 -10.59 -1.13 21.86
C VAL A 346 -11.21 -1.43 23.22
N ALA A 347 -12.48 -1.11 23.42
CA ALA A 347 -13.23 -1.42 24.64
C ALA A 347 -13.20 -2.93 24.95
N ALA A 348 -13.46 -3.74 23.93
CA ALA A 348 -13.40 -5.20 24.03
C ALA A 348 -12.00 -5.71 24.38
N SER A 349 -10.92 -5.04 23.94
CA SER A 349 -9.56 -5.38 24.38
C SER A 349 -9.30 -5.03 25.85
N GLN A 350 -9.95 -3.99 26.38
CA GLN A 350 -9.70 -3.45 27.72
C GLN A 350 -10.55 -4.03 28.86
N ALA A 351 -11.58 -4.84 28.62
CA ALA A 351 -12.48 -5.25 29.71
C ALA A 351 -13.95 -5.43 29.32
N SER A 352 -14.40 -4.69 28.30
CA SER A 352 -15.82 -4.41 28.08
C SER A 352 -16.33 -4.94 26.73
N PRO A 353 -16.62 -6.25 26.64
CA PRO A 353 -17.10 -6.89 25.40
C PRO A 353 -18.48 -6.39 24.96
N ASP A 354 -19.27 -5.83 25.89
CA ASP A 354 -20.64 -5.38 25.63
C ASP A 354 -20.72 -4.19 24.67
N ALA A 355 -19.60 -3.51 24.43
CA ALA A 355 -19.48 -2.38 23.51
C ALA A 355 -19.91 -2.71 22.07
N PHE A 356 -19.77 -3.98 21.64
CA PHE A 356 -20.24 -4.41 20.32
C PHE A 356 -21.76 -4.45 20.18
N TYR A 357 -22.52 -4.56 21.28
CA TYR A 357 -23.99 -4.52 21.25
C TYR A 357 -24.53 -3.08 21.22
N ASN A 358 -23.76 -2.12 21.72
CA ASN A 358 -24.17 -0.73 21.86
C ASN A 358 -23.84 0.15 20.63
N LEU A 359 -23.44 -0.45 19.50
CA LEU A 359 -23.06 0.30 18.29
C LEU A 359 -24.18 1.17 17.70
N LYS A 360 -25.45 0.81 17.98
CA LYS A 360 -26.63 1.68 17.79
C LYS A 360 -27.80 1.13 18.60
N GLN A 361 -28.43 1.99 19.40
CA GLN A 361 -29.61 1.65 20.20
C GLN A 361 -30.85 2.25 19.54
N ILE A 362 -31.87 1.43 19.26
CA ILE A 362 -33.20 1.93 18.89
C ILE A 362 -33.99 2.08 20.18
N PRO A 363 -34.50 3.29 20.51
CA PRO A 363 -35.40 3.46 21.65
C PRO A 363 -36.59 2.52 21.50
N ALA A 364 -36.94 1.77 22.54
CA ALA A 364 -38.14 0.94 22.50
C ALA A 364 -39.34 1.87 22.25
N PRO A 365 -40.10 1.69 21.15
CA PRO A 365 -41.24 2.55 20.87
C PRO A 365 -42.32 2.35 21.94
N ASP A 366 -43.13 3.39 22.17
CA ASP A 366 -44.45 3.22 22.79
C ASP A 366 -45.16 2.10 22.04
N TYR A 367 -45.61 1.08 22.78
CA TYR A 367 -45.77 -0.31 22.34
C TYR A 367 -46.78 -0.54 21.19
N ASP A 368 -46.39 -0.26 19.93
CA ASP A 368 -47.03 -0.77 18.71
C ASP A 368 -46.13 -1.80 18.03
N HIS A 369 -46.54 -3.07 18.07
CA HIS A 369 -45.76 -4.20 17.58
C HIS A 369 -45.53 -4.14 16.06
N ASP A 370 -46.51 -3.67 15.30
CA ASP A 370 -46.44 -3.67 13.83
C ASP A 370 -45.54 -2.52 13.34
N ALA A 371 -45.67 -1.34 13.92
CA ALA A 371 -44.76 -0.22 13.64
C ALA A 371 -43.32 -0.56 14.04
N ALA A 372 -43.11 -1.15 15.21
CA ALA A 372 -41.78 -1.59 15.67
C ALA A 372 -41.16 -2.62 14.70
N LEU A 373 -41.96 -3.58 14.22
CA LEU A 373 -41.52 -4.58 13.27
C LEU A 373 -41.15 -3.96 11.91
N GLN A 374 -41.93 -3.00 11.42
CA GLN A 374 -41.63 -2.28 10.17
C GLN A 374 -40.34 -1.45 10.28
N HIS A 375 -40.16 -0.71 11.38
CA HIS A 375 -38.93 0.06 11.60
C HIS A 375 -37.70 -0.84 11.71
N LEU A 376 -37.79 -1.93 12.46
CA LEU A 376 -36.68 -2.87 12.65
C LEU A 376 -36.33 -3.61 11.34
N SER A 377 -37.33 -4.08 10.60
CA SER A 377 -37.11 -4.76 9.31
C SER A 377 -36.49 -3.83 8.27
N SER A 378 -36.97 -2.58 8.18
CA SER A 378 -36.37 -1.56 7.31
C SER A 378 -34.90 -1.30 7.67
N TYR A 379 -34.60 -1.17 8.96
CA TYR A 379 -33.23 -0.97 9.43
C TYR A 379 -32.33 -2.18 9.15
N LEU A 380 -32.80 -3.40 9.42
CA LEU A 380 -32.06 -4.64 9.14
C LEU A 380 -31.79 -4.82 7.64
N ALA A 381 -32.74 -4.48 6.78
CA ALA A 381 -32.55 -4.50 5.33
C ALA A 381 -31.43 -3.54 4.90
N LYS A 382 -31.43 -2.29 5.41
CA LYS A 382 -30.38 -1.31 5.11
C LYS A 382 -29.00 -1.80 5.56
N GLN A 383 -28.91 -2.40 6.74
CA GLN A 383 -27.67 -2.97 7.27
C GLN A 383 -27.16 -4.16 6.44
N GLN A 384 -28.06 -5.05 6.03
CA GLN A 384 -27.72 -6.18 5.17
C GLN A 384 -27.22 -5.72 3.80
N VAL A 385 -27.90 -4.76 3.17
CA VAL A 385 -27.48 -4.16 1.90
C VAL A 385 -26.12 -3.48 2.05
N ALA A 386 -25.92 -2.70 3.11
CA ALA A 386 -24.63 -2.07 3.38
C ALA A 386 -23.51 -3.13 3.49
N TYR A 387 -23.77 -4.23 4.20
CA TYR A 387 -22.77 -5.30 4.34
C TYR A 387 -22.48 -6.02 3.01
N ASN A 388 -23.51 -6.29 2.19
CA ASN A 388 -23.35 -6.88 0.86
C ASN A 388 -22.54 -5.99 -0.08
N LEU A 389 -22.78 -4.69 -0.07
CA LEU A 389 -22.06 -3.72 -0.89
C LEU A 389 -20.61 -3.54 -0.42
N SER A 390 -20.37 -3.52 0.89
CA SER A 390 -19.02 -3.40 1.47
C SER A 390 -18.16 -4.60 1.07
N GLN A 391 -18.71 -5.82 1.11
CA GLN A 391 -18.00 -7.03 0.66
C GLN A 391 -17.62 -6.98 -0.82
N GLN A 392 -18.41 -6.30 -1.64
CA GLN A 392 -18.12 -6.06 -3.06
C GLN A 392 -17.07 -4.95 -3.28
N GLY A 393 -16.66 -4.24 -2.22
CA GLY A 393 -15.65 -3.20 -2.25
C GLY A 393 -16.18 -1.78 -2.42
N HIS A 394 -17.50 -1.58 -2.24
CA HIS A 394 -18.10 -0.25 -2.27
C HIS A 394 -17.89 0.49 -0.96
N THR A 395 -17.74 1.82 -1.05
CA THR A 395 -17.72 2.74 0.10
C THR A 395 -19.13 3.13 0.48
N ILE A 396 -19.44 3.19 1.78
CA ILE A 396 -20.82 3.30 2.27
C ILE A 396 -20.92 4.25 3.44
N GLU A 397 -21.86 5.19 3.37
CA GLU A 397 -22.20 6.10 4.46
C GLU A 397 -23.71 6.06 4.70
N PHE A 398 -24.13 6.01 5.97
CA PHE A 398 -25.55 6.11 6.33
C PHE A 398 -25.97 7.57 6.38
N ALA A 399 -27.11 7.92 5.78
CA ALA A 399 -27.69 9.24 5.95
C ALA A 399 -28.23 9.39 7.38
N GLU A 400 -27.61 10.24 8.20
CA GLU A 400 -27.96 10.42 9.62
C GLU A 400 -29.42 10.90 9.84
N HIS A 401 -30.06 11.45 8.79
CA HIS A 401 -31.45 11.94 8.83
C HIS A 401 -32.28 11.44 7.62
N SER A 402 -32.35 10.12 7.41
CA SER A 402 -33.07 9.47 6.28
C SER A 402 -34.48 9.99 5.96
N HIS A 403 -35.19 10.59 6.93
CA HIS A 403 -36.51 11.17 6.73
C HIS A 403 -36.51 12.53 6.01
N SER A 404 -35.42 13.31 6.07
CA SER A 404 -35.32 14.63 5.43
C SER A 404 -34.49 14.61 4.13
N SER A 405 -33.64 13.61 3.93
CA SER A 405 -32.74 13.51 2.77
C SER A 405 -33.34 12.79 1.56
N GLY A 406 -34.41 11.99 1.73
CA GLY A 406 -35.05 11.22 0.64
C GLY A 406 -34.25 9.98 0.18
N PHE A 407 -33.10 9.70 0.77
CA PHE A 407 -32.26 8.52 0.52
C PHE A 407 -31.69 7.96 1.84
N ASP A 408 -31.32 6.69 1.83
CA ASP A 408 -30.89 5.94 3.02
C ASP A 408 -29.38 5.81 3.16
N LEU A 409 -28.70 5.56 2.03
CA LEU A 409 -27.27 5.26 1.94
C LEU A 409 -26.62 6.17 0.91
N ILE A 410 -25.36 6.53 1.12
CA ILE A 410 -24.49 7.06 0.07
C ILE A 410 -23.50 5.96 -0.28
N VAL A 411 -23.53 5.50 -1.52
CA VAL A 411 -22.66 4.40 -2.00
C VAL A 411 -21.76 4.92 -3.10
N ASP A 412 -20.45 4.91 -2.88
CA ASP A 412 -19.46 5.51 -3.79
C ASP A 412 -19.81 6.94 -4.24
N GLY A 413 -20.36 7.74 -3.32
CA GLY A 413 -20.77 9.13 -3.57
C GLY A 413 -22.16 9.27 -4.21
N THR A 414 -22.86 8.16 -4.50
CA THR A 414 -24.20 8.17 -5.09
C THR A 414 -25.28 7.94 -4.04
N PRO A 415 -26.31 8.82 -3.93
CA PRO A 415 -27.42 8.61 -3.00
C PRO A 415 -28.30 7.44 -3.44
N MET A 416 -28.59 6.54 -2.50
CA MET A 416 -29.34 5.31 -2.71
C MET A 416 -30.41 5.12 -1.64
N GLN A 417 -31.56 4.58 -2.04
CA GLN A 417 -32.63 4.18 -1.14
C GLN A 417 -32.77 2.65 -1.13
N VAL A 418 -33.01 2.08 0.06
CA VAL A 418 -33.21 0.63 0.21
C VAL A 418 -34.70 0.37 0.43
N LYS A 419 -35.32 -0.39 -0.49
CA LYS A 419 -36.72 -0.81 -0.37
C LYS A 419 -36.80 -2.33 -0.31
N CYS A 420 -37.10 -2.85 0.87
CA CYS A 420 -37.37 -4.26 1.09
C CYS A 420 -38.88 -4.46 1.24
N SER A 421 -39.56 -4.91 0.17
CA SER A 421 -41.02 -5.09 0.17
C SER A 421 -41.49 -6.12 -0.86
N LEU A 422 -42.76 -6.48 -0.82
CA LEU A 422 -43.42 -7.27 -1.87
C LEU A 422 -44.23 -6.40 -2.85
N ASP A 423 -44.41 -5.11 -2.54
CA ASP A 423 -45.22 -4.20 -3.35
C ASP A 423 -44.39 -3.54 -4.46
N GLY A 424 -44.44 -4.13 -5.64
CA GLY A 424 -43.76 -3.61 -6.82
C GLY A 424 -44.29 -2.23 -7.26
N GLU A 425 -45.57 -1.94 -7.11
CA GLU A 425 -46.18 -0.69 -7.58
C GLU A 425 -45.67 0.52 -6.79
N ALA A 426 -45.50 0.38 -5.48
CA ALA A 426 -44.93 1.42 -4.62
C ALA A 426 -43.46 1.72 -4.96
N VAL A 427 -42.69 0.71 -5.37
CA VAL A 427 -41.31 0.88 -5.84
C VAL A 427 -41.28 1.57 -7.19
N GLU A 428 -42.14 1.17 -8.13
CA GLU A 428 -42.23 1.79 -9.45
C GLU A 428 -42.64 3.26 -9.39
N LYS A 429 -43.67 3.60 -8.60
CA LYS A 429 -44.11 5.00 -8.41
C LYS A 429 -42.97 5.86 -7.88
N PHE A 430 -42.20 5.35 -6.92
CA PHE A 430 -41.05 6.07 -6.38
C PHE A 430 -39.92 6.22 -7.40
N ALA A 431 -39.63 5.19 -8.20
CA ALA A 431 -38.62 5.24 -9.26
C ALA A 431 -38.96 6.30 -10.33
N GLN A 432 -40.25 6.49 -10.62
CA GLN A 432 -40.72 7.53 -11.54
C GLN A 432 -40.63 8.93 -10.93
N GLN A 433 -40.93 9.07 -9.64
CA GLN A 433 -40.87 10.35 -8.92
C GLN A 433 -39.43 10.82 -8.65
N HIS A 434 -38.50 9.88 -8.42
CA HIS A 434 -37.10 10.17 -8.08
C HIS A 434 -36.12 9.45 -9.03
N PRO A 435 -36.02 9.87 -10.31
CA PRO A 435 -35.16 9.20 -11.30
C PRO A 435 -33.66 9.35 -11.02
N HIS A 436 -33.29 10.31 -10.16
CA HIS A 436 -31.91 10.63 -9.78
C HIS A 436 -31.42 9.83 -8.56
N ILE A 437 -32.31 9.14 -7.84
CA ILE A 437 -31.96 8.32 -6.67
C ILE A 437 -31.92 6.85 -7.11
N ALA A 438 -30.81 6.17 -6.81
CA ALA A 438 -30.71 4.74 -7.03
C ALA A 438 -31.58 3.98 -6.01
N ILE A 439 -32.28 2.93 -6.43
CA ILE A 439 -33.13 2.14 -5.53
C ILE A 439 -32.59 0.71 -5.49
N ILE A 440 -32.25 0.24 -4.29
CA ILE A 440 -31.86 -1.15 -4.05
C ILE A 440 -33.10 -1.92 -3.58
N VAL A 441 -33.42 -3.01 -4.27
CA VAL A 441 -34.58 -3.86 -4.01
C VAL A 441 -34.18 -5.28 -3.64
N ASN A 442 -35.06 -5.97 -2.92
CA ASN A 442 -34.93 -7.39 -2.58
C ASN A 442 -35.11 -8.31 -3.81
N ILE A 443 -34.63 -9.55 -3.70
CA ILE A 443 -34.63 -10.55 -4.78
C ILE A 443 -36.02 -10.79 -5.38
N GLU A 444 -37.08 -10.72 -4.55
CA GLU A 444 -38.46 -10.93 -4.99
C GLU A 444 -38.91 -9.85 -6.03
N LEU A 445 -38.30 -8.67 -6.00
CA LEU A 445 -38.55 -7.56 -6.93
C LEU A 445 -37.43 -7.38 -7.98
N ALA A 446 -36.54 -8.37 -8.15
CA ALA A 446 -35.38 -8.25 -9.04
C ALA A 446 -35.76 -8.01 -10.52
N HIS A 447 -36.94 -8.47 -10.96
CA HIS A 447 -37.44 -8.26 -12.32
C HIS A 447 -37.62 -6.78 -12.69
N LEU A 448 -37.80 -5.88 -11.71
CA LEU A 448 -37.95 -4.44 -11.95
C LEU A 448 -36.67 -3.77 -12.47
N GLN A 449 -35.50 -4.38 -12.22
CA GLN A 449 -34.21 -3.89 -12.70
C GLN A 449 -34.11 -3.87 -14.23
N GLU A 450 -34.80 -4.76 -14.93
CA GLU A 450 -34.82 -4.79 -16.40
C GLU A 450 -35.57 -3.58 -16.97
N LYS A 451 -36.61 -3.13 -16.25
CA LYS A 451 -37.50 -2.04 -16.67
C LYS A 451 -36.95 -0.65 -16.35
N TYR A 452 -36.31 -0.47 -15.19
CA TYR A 452 -35.83 0.84 -14.74
C TYR A 452 -34.31 0.87 -14.50
N PRO A 453 -33.57 1.81 -15.13
CA PRO A 453 -32.12 1.86 -15.00
C PRO A 453 -31.62 2.28 -13.61
N SER A 454 -32.46 2.97 -12.81
CA SER A 454 -32.20 3.41 -11.44
C SER A 454 -32.37 2.31 -10.39
N ILE A 455 -32.94 1.15 -10.75
CA ILE A 455 -33.17 0.03 -9.83
C ILE A 455 -32.00 -0.97 -9.90
N PHE A 456 -31.58 -1.42 -8.72
CA PHE A 456 -30.54 -2.42 -8.48
C PHE A 456 -31.12 -3.51 -7.58
N ALA A 457 -31.00 -4.78 -7.97
CA ALA A 457 -31.46 -5.89 -7.14
C ALA A 457 -30.32 -6.41 -6.25
N ASP A 458 -30.60 -6.61 -4.96
CA ASP A 458 -29.75 -7.38 -4.07
C ASP A 458 -30.25 -8.83 -4.02
N LEU A 459 -29.51 -9.73 -4.66
CA LEU A 459 -29.85 -11.15 -4.77
C LEU A 459 -29.71 -11.91 -3.45
N ALA A 460 -29.05 -11.36 -2.42
CA ALA A 460 -29.05 -11.96 -1.08
C ALA A 460 -30.02 -11.27 -0.13
N LEU A 461 -30.66 -10.18 -0.52
CA LEU A 461 -31.71 -9.55 0.27
C LEU A 461 -33.04 -10.23 -0.02
N SER A 462 -33.60 -10.92 0.98
CA SER A 462 -34.96 -11.46 0.91
C SER A 462 -35.85 -10.81 1.95
N HIS A 463 -37.04 -10.42 1.53
CA HIS A 463 -38.04 -9.81 2.40
C HIS A 463 -38.47 -10.77 3.53
N GLU A 464 -38.72 -12.04 3.20
CA GLU A 464 -39.11 -13.06 4.18
C GLU A 464 -38.02 -13.25 5.26
N ALA A 465 -36.76 -13.34 4.83
CA ALA A 465 -35.63 -13.53 5.74
C ALA A 465 -35.48 -12.36 6.71
N VAL A 466 -35.55 -11.12 6.20
CA VAL A 466 -35.46 -9.90 7.02
C VAL A 466 -36.62 -9.81 8.02
N GLN A 467 -37.86 -10.09 7.57
CA GLN A 467 -39.02 -10.08 8.47
C GLN A 467 -38.91 -11.13 9.57
N ARG A 468 -38.48 -12.36 9.25
CA ARG A 468 -38.28 -13.42 10.25
C ARG A 468 -37.23 -13.00 11.29
N THR A 469 -36.11 -12.43 10.88
CA THR A 469 -35.06 -11.95 11.80
C THR A 469 -35.56 -10.79 12.67
N ALA A 470 -36.35 -9.87 12.12
CA ALA A 470 -36.96 -8.78 12.87
C ALA A 470 -37.94 -9.32 13.95
N GLN A 471 -38.82 -10.26 13.58
CA GLN A 471 -39.75 -10.91 14.52
C GLN A 471 -39.03 -11.66 15.64
N LEU A 472 -37.94 -12.36 15.33
CA LEU A 472 -37.13 -13.05 16.34
C LEU A 472 -36.46 -12.06 17.31
N SER A 473 -36.00 -10.92 16.80
CA SER A 473 -35.35 -9.88 17.61
C SER A 473 -36.32 -9.22 18.59
N LEU A 474 -37.58 -9.00 18.18
CA LEU A 474 -38.65 -8.46 19.06
C LEU A 474 -39.12 -9.43 20.14
N LYS A 475 -38.82 -10.73 20.02
CA LYS A 475 -39.15 -11.74 21.04
C LYS A 475 -38.16 -11.77 22.21
N TYR A 476 -37.00 -11.11 22.08
CA TYR A 476 -36.06 -10.98 23.19
C TYR A 476 -36.56 -9.94 24.19
N PRO A 477 -36.46 -10.19 25.51
CA PRO A 477 -36.88 -9.22 26.51
C PRO A 477 -36.09 -7.92 26.34
N VAL A 478 -36.80 -6.78 26.37
CA VAL A 478 -36.22 -5.43 26.35
C VAL A 478 -35.18 -5.35 27.48
N GLY A 479 -33.97 -4.89 27.16
CA GLY A 479 -32.91 -4.75 28.16
C GLY A 479 -33.31 -3.80 29.29
N VAL A 480 -32.60 -3.87 30.42
CA VAL A 480 -32.85 -3.08 31.65
C VAL A 480 -32.90 -1.56 31.37
N ASP A 481 -32.31 -1.11 30.27
CA ASP A 481 -32.19 0.30 29.87
C ASP A 481 -33.30 0.79 28.90
N GLY A 482 -34.31 -0.01 28.57
CA GLY A 482 -35.42 0.42 27.71
C GLY A 482 -35.11 0.50 26.20
N TYR A 483 -34.05 -0.18 25.74
CA TYR A 483 -33.65 -0.25 24.34
C TYR A 483 -33.81 -1.65 23.75
N LEU A 484 -34.13 -1.72 22.45
CA LEU A 484 -34.19 -2.97 21.70
C LEU A 484 -32.76 -3.43 21.33
N PRO A 485 -32.33 -4.66 21.70
CA PRO A 485 -31.03 -5.18 21.29
C PRO A 485 -31.07 -5.47 19.79
N ILE A 486 -30.41 -4.64 18.98
CA ILE A 486 -30.31 -4.88 17.54
C ILE A 486 -29.17 -5.88 17.30
N PRO A 487 -29.44 -7.02 16.64
CA PRO A 487 -28.41 -8.02 16.38
C PRO A 487 -27.51 -7.61 15.19
N LEU A 488 -27.00 -6.37 15.17
CA LEU A 488 -26.20 -5.79 14.08
C LEU A 488 -25.02 -6.69 13.68
N MET A 489 -24.28 -7.16 14.69
CA MET A 489 -23.15 -8.07 14.49
C MET A 489 -23.58 -9.45 13.99
N ASN A 490 -24.74 -9.97 14.42
CA ASN A 490 -25.23 -11.27 13.95
C ASN A 490 -25.72 -11.18 12.50
N THR A 491 -26.40 -10.08 12.13
CA THR A 491 -26.82 -9.83 10.76
C THR A 491 -25.59 -9.70 9.86
N GLY A 492 -24.62 -8.87 10.24
CA GLY A 492 -23.36 -8.77 9.50
C GLY A 492 -22.65 -10.13 9.37
N PHE A 493 -22.58 -10.90 10.45
CA PHE A 493 -21.94 -12.22 10.45
C PHE A 493 -22.67 -13.23 9.55
N ALA A 494 -24.00 -13.28 9.63
CA ALA A 494 -24.81 -14.16 8.79
C ALA A 494 -24.61 -13.83 7.31
N VAL A 495 -24.60 -12.53 6.96
CA VAL A 495 -24.36 -12.06 5.60
C VAL A 495 -22.92 -12.40 5.16
N TYR A 496 -21.93 -12.20 6.02
CA TYR A 496 -20.53 -12.56 5.76
C TYR A 496 -20.35 -14.03 5.44
N ARG A 497 -20.90 -14.90 6.29
CA ARG A 497 -20.82 -16.34 6.12
C ARG A 497 -21.53 -16.77 4.84
N ASN A 498 -22.73 -16.24 4.58
CA ASN A 498 -23.51 -16.60 3.41
C ASN A 498 -22.80 -16.18 2.11
N PHE A 499 -22.18 -14.99 2.09
CA PHE A 499 -21.40 -14.50 0.97
C PHE A 499 -20.20 -15.40 0.68
N ASN A 500 -19.40 -15.73 1.71
CA ASN A 500 -18.23 -16.61 1.57
C ASN A 500 -18.61 -18.05 1.20
N GLN A 501 -19.76 -18.56 1.66
CA GLN A 501 -20.30 -19.86 1.24
C GLN A 501 -20.81 -19.85 -0.20
N ALA A 502 -21.44 -18.76 -0.63
CA ALA A 502 -21.98 -18.60 -1.99
C ALA A 502 -20.86 -18.50 -3.03
N GLN A 503 -19.68 -17.95 -2.68
CA GLN A 503 -18.53 -17.93 -3.58
C GLN A 503 -17.87 -19.30 -3.79
N GLY A 504 -17.99 -20.22 -2.83
CA GLY A 504 -17.48 -21.59 -2.95
C GLY A 504 -18.33 -22.51 -3.83
N LYS A 505 -19.54 -22.09 -4.22
CA LYS A 505 -20.45 -22.84 -5.09
C LYS A 505 -20.69 -22.01 -6.36
N GLN A 506 -20.56 -22.61 -7.54
CA GLN A 506 -21.06 -21.96 -8.76
C GLN A 506 -22.57 -21.71 -8.59
N ILE A 507 -22.95 -20.46 -8.35
CA ILE A 507 -24.35 -20.05 -8.33
C ILE A 507 -24.85 -20.29 -9.76
N ARG A 508 -25.75 -21.28 -9.92
CA ARG A 508 -26.45 -21.48 -11.20
C ARG A 508 -27.17 -20.16 -11.50
N PRO A 509 -26.97 -19.55 -12.68
CA PRO A 509 -27.77 -18.40 -13.07
C PRO A 509 -29.24 -18.83 -13.02
N TYR A 510 -30.07 -17.98 -12.42
CA TYR A 510 -31.51 -18.14 -12.43
C TYR A 510 -31.97 -18.42 -13.86
N SER A 511 -32.68 -19.54 -14.06
CA SER A 511 -33.14 -19.98 -15.38
C SER A 511 -34.10 -18.94 -15.96
N GLN A 512 -33.61 -18.16 -16.93
CA GLN A 512 -34.46 -17.27 -17.72
C GLN A 512 -35.47 -18.08 -18.54
N PRO A 513 -36.73 -17.62 -18.68
CA PRO A 513 -37.68 -18.21 -19.61
C PRO A 513 -37.17 -18.09 -21.05
N SER A 514 -37.27 -19.18 -21.79
CA SER A 514 -36.87 -19.30 -23.19
C SER A 514 -37.74 -18.42 -24.09
N SER A 515 -37.28 -17.22 -24.45
CA SER A 515 -37.71 -16.57 -25.68
C SER A 515 -36.60 -15.66 -26.24
N THR A 516 -36.06 -16.10 -27.38
CA THR A 516 -35.49 -15.25 -28.46
C THR A 516 -34.60 -14.05 -28.07
N MET A 517 -33.53 -14.26 -27.30
CA MET A 517 -32.32 -13.41 -27.36
C MET A 517 -31.06 -14.26 -27.13
N LYS A 518 -30.59 -14.96 -28.17
CA LYS A 518 -29.40 -15.83 -28.09
C LYS A 518 -28.06 -15.15 -28.44
N ASN A 519 -28.00 -13.85 -28.76
CA ASN A 519 -26.76 -13.22 -29.25
C ASN A 519 -26.39 -11.83 -28.64
N GLY A 520 -26.93 -11.42 -27.49
CA GLY A 520 -26.66 -10.06 -26.98
C GLY A 520 -26.66 -9.81 -25.47
N LEU A 521 -26.98 -10.80 -24.63
CA LEU A 521 -27.18 -10.60 -23.18
C LEU A 521 -26.58 -11.73 -22.33
N ALA A 522 -25.38 -12.17 -22.69
CA ALA A 522 -24.50 -12.81 -21.74
C ALA A 522 -23.34 -11.85 -21.48
N VAL A 523 -22.76 -11.88 -20.28
CA VAL A 523 -21.59 -11.08 -19.85
C VAL A 523 -21.93 -9.76 -19.16
N GLY A 524 -22.60 -9.85 -18.01
CA GLY A 524 -22.49 -8.87 -16.92
C GLY A 524 -22.16 -9.52 -15.55
N ALA A 525 -22.03 -10.85 -15.50
CA ALA A 525 -21.87 -11.63 -14.27
C ALA A 525 -20.45 -12.22 -14.13
N ALA A 526 -19.40 -11.42 -14.37
CA ALA A 526 -18.02 -11.93 -14.38
C ALA A 526 -17.24 -11.77 -13.06
N ILE A 527 -17.80 -11.13 -12.03
CA ILE A 527 -17.27 -11.20 -10.66
C ILE A 527 -18.48 -11.28 -9.74
N GLY A 528 -18.58 -12.32 -8.92
CA GLY A 528 -19.76 -12.70 -8.12
C GLY A 528 -20.26 -11.66 -7.12
N GLY A 529 -20.83 -10.56 -7.63
CA GLY A 529 -21.54 -9.56 -6.85
C GLY A 529 -22.93 -10.08 -6.46
N VAL A 530 -23.25 -9.93 -5.18
CA VAL A 530 -24.54 -10.30 -4.61
C VAL A 530 -25.60 -9.23 -4.89
N VAL A 531 -25.17 -7.98 -5.09
CA VAL A 531 -26.00 -6.90 -5.64
C VAL A 531 -25.73 -6.78 -7.13
N THR A 532 -26.75 -6.97 -7.96
CA THR A 532 -26.63 -6.87 -9.42
C THR A 532 -26.54 -5.40 -9.82
N GLY A 533 -25.35 -4.83 -9.68
CA GLY A 533 -25.09 -3.43 -9.97
C GLY A 533 -23.69 -3.13 -10.50
N SER A 534 -22.75 -4.08 -10.48
CA SER A 534 -21.43 -3.89 -11.06
C SER A 534 -21.57 -3.68 -12.57
N ILE A 535 -21.16 -2.50 -13.03
CA ILE A 535 -21.33 -2.02 -14.42
C ILE A 535 -20.36 -2.74 -15.40
N GLY A 536 -19.77 -3.85 -14.97
CA GLY A 536 -18.67 -4.58 -15.61
C GLY A 536 -19.02 -5.38 -16.87
N ALA A 537 -20.18 -5.16 -17.49
CA ALA A 537 -20.44 -5.61 -18.85
C ALA A 537 -19.79 -4.66 -19.86
N PHE A 538 -18.49 -4.38 -19.71
CA PHE A 538 -17.69 -4.04 -20.88
C PHE A 538 -17.57 -5.35 -21.66
N VAL A 539 -17.80 -5.36 -22.96
CA VAL A 539 -17.54 -6.57 -23.78
C VAL A 539 -16.03 -6.76 -23.79
N VAL A 540 -15.46 -7.38 -22.74
CA VAL A 540 -14.01 -7.57 -22.53
C VAL A 540 -13.39 -8.49 -23.59
N GLY A 541 -14.22 -9.15 -24.41
CA GLY A 541 -13.77 -9.74 -25.68
C GLY A 541 -13.17 -8.71 -26.67
N SER A 542 -13.43 -7.41 -26.50
CA SER A 542 -13.08 -6.36 -27.47
C SER A 542 -11.75 -5.64 -27.22
N LEU A 543 -11.20 -5.60 -26.00
CA LEU A 543 -9.82 -5.10 -25.80
C LEU A 543 -8.81 -5.92 -26.63
N ALA A 544 -9.03 -7.23 -26.78
CA ALA A 544 -8.24 -8.09 -27.66
C ALA A 544 -8.49 -7.84 -29.17
N VAL A 545 -9.71 -7.44 -29.54
CA VAL A 545 -10.06 -7.09 -30.92
C VAL A 545 -9.45 -5.73 -31.32
N TYR A 546 -9.40 -4.76 -30.42
CA TYR A 546 -8.71 -3.48 -30.62
C TYR A 546 -7.17 -3.63 -30.58
N ARG A 547 -6.63 -4.64 -29.87
CA ARG A 547 -5.19 -4.99 -29.86
C ARG A 547 -4.65 -5.50 -31.21
N THR A 548 -5.51 -5.96 -32.13
CA THR A 548 -5.08 -6.75 -33.30
C THR A 548 -5.62 -6.27 -34.64
N TRP A 549 -6.30 -5.12 -34.70
CA TRP A 549 -6.95 -4.63 -35.91
C TRP A 549 -5.95 -4.05 -36.94
N ARG A 550 -5.21 -4.94 -37.62
CA ARG A 550 -4.37 -4.62 -38.79
C ARG A 550 -5.26 -4.38 -40.02
N ILE A 551 -5.94 -3.24 -40.12
CA ILE A 551 -6.85 -2.94 -41.26
C ILE A 551 -6.50 -1.61 -41.95
N GLN A 552 -5.28 -1.12 -41.73
CA GLN A 552 -4.81 0.14 -42.32
C GLN A 552 -4.88 0.16 -43.87
N LYS A 553 -4.54 -0.96 -44.53
CA LYS A 553 -4.57 -1.05 -46.00
C LYS A 553 -5.98 -1.10 -46.60
N ILE A 554 -6.99 -1.53 -45.83
CA ILE A 554 -8.37 -1.70 -46.29
C ILE A 554 -9.18 -0.41 -46.02
N GLU A 555 -8.95 0.25 -44.89
CA GLU A 555 -9.60 1.53 -44.57
C GLU A 555 -9.10 2.68 -45.44
N GLN A 556 -7.82 2.67 -45.84
CA GLN A 556 -7.29 3.61 -46.84
C GLN A 556 -7.90 3.43 -48.24
N ARG A 557 -8.57 2.30 -48.53
CA ARG A 557 -9.25 2.04 -49.82
C ARG A 557 -10.74 2.43 -49.80
N LYS A 558 -11.30 2.82 -48.65
CA LYS A 558 -12.70 3.26 -48.55
C LYS A 558 -12.92 4.62 -49.25
N PRO A 559 -14.13 4.88 -49.77
CA PRO A 559 -14.48 6.19 -50.32
C PRO A 559 -14.34 7.30 -49.28
N LEU A 560 -14.02 8.52 -49.74
CA LEU A 560 -13.71 9.69 -48.88
C LEU A 560 -14.79 9.95 -47.81
N GLN A 561 -16.07 9.81 -48.16
CA GLN A 561 -17.19 10.01 -47.25
C GLN A 561 -17.20 9.03 -46.07
N GLN A 562 -16.90 7.75 -46.32
CA GLN A 562 -16.84 6.73 -45.26
C GLN A 562 -15.60 6.91 -44.36
N LYS A 563 -14.49 7.41 -44.91
CA LYS A 563 -13.31 7.76 -44.11
C LYS A 563 -13.58 8.92 -43.16
N GLN A 564 -14.27 9.97 -43.64
CA GLN A 564 -14.67 11.10 -42.81
C GLN A 564 -15.62 10.67 -41.69
N GLN A 565 -16.61 9.82 -41.98
CA GLN A 565 -17.51 9.26 -40.96
C GLN A 565 -16.76 8.44 -39.91
N LEU A 566 -15.78 7.62 -40.31
CA LEU A 566 -14.98 6.82 -39.38
C LEU A 566 -14.07 7.70 -38.51
N LEU A 567 -13.49 8.77 -39.06
CA LEU A 567 -12.72 9.76 -38.29
C LEU A 567 -13.58 10.53 -37.31
N MET A 568 -14.78 10.94 -37.71
CA MET A 568 -15.75 11.61 -36.84
C MET A 568 -16.17 10.68 -35.69
N GLN A 569 -16.51 9.43 -35.99
CA GLN A 569 -16.88 8.43 -34.98
C GLN A 569 -15.73 8.14 -34.01
N ARG A 570 -14.49 8.03 -34.52
CA ARG A 570 -13.28 7.88 -33.69
C ARG A 570 -13.11 9.07 -32.74
N ASN A 571 -13.20 10.31 -33.26
CA ASN A 571 -13.06 11.52 -32.46
C ASN A 571 -14.13 11.57 -31.38
N GLN A 572 -15.39 11.28 -31.72
CA GLN A 572 -16.48 11.21 -30.76
C GLN A 572 -16.19 10.21 -29.64
N ILE A 573 -15.65 9.02 -29.96
CA ILE A 573 -15.27 8.04 -28.92
C ILE A 573 -14.09 8.56 -28.07
N MET A 574 -13.12 9.23 -28.68
CA MET A 574 -12.01 9.83 -27.94
C MET A 574 -12.51 10.89 -26.96
N ASP A 575 -13.38 11.79 -27.40
CA ASP A 575 -13.98 12.84 -26.56
C ASP A 575 -14.80 12.21 -25.43
N LEU A 576 -15.64 11.21 -25.73
CA LEU A 576 -16.40 10.47 -24.72
C LEU A 576 -15.52 9.78 -23.68
N LEU A 577 -14.37 9.22 -24.09
CA LEU A 577 -13.42 8.59 -23.17
C LEU A 577 -12.71 9.61 -22.27
N ILE A 578 -12.40 10.79 -22.80
CA ILE A 578 -11.78 11.89 -22.06
C ILE A 578 -12.79 12.45 -21.06
N ASP A 579 -13.99 12.79 -21.51
CA ASP A 579 -15.08 13.28 -20.66
C ASP A 579 -15.41 12.28 -19.55
N PHE A 580 -15.41 10.99 -19.87
CA PHE A 580 -15.61 9.93 -18.89
C PHE A 580 -14.49 9.86 -17.86
N ALA A 581 -13.23 10.00 -18.28
CA ALA A 581 -12.09 9.99 -17.37
C ALA A 581 -12.10 11.19 -16.42
N GLU A 582 -12.41 12.39 -16.92
CA GLU A 582 -12.52 13.60 -16.11
C GLU A 582 -13.63 13.46 -15.07
N TRP A 583 -14.82 13.06 -15.53
CA TRP A 583 -15.96 12.83 -14.65
C TRP A 583 -15.69 11.75 -13.60
N PHE A 584 -15.12 10.60 -14.00
CA PHE A 584 -14.79 9.50 -13.09
C PHE A 584 -13.78 9.92 -12.03
N ASN A 585 -12.74 10.66 -12.44
CA ASN A 585 -11.67 11.10 -11.54
C ASN A 585 -12.19 12.09 -10.49
N GLN A 586 -13.05 13.04 -10.89
CA GLN A 586 -13.60 14.08 -10.03
C GLN A 586 -14.72 13.58 -9.12
N ASN A 587 -15.66 12.78 -9.64
CA ASN A 587 -16.89 12.47 -8.91
C ASN A 587 -16.83 11.15 -8.13
N LEU A 588 -16.05 10.16 -8.60
CA LEU A 588 -16.00 8.83 -7.97
C LEU A 588 -14.65 8.57 -7.30
N LEU A 589 -13.54 8.76 -8.02
CA LEU A 589 -12.23 8.39 -7.51
C LEU A 589 -11.75 9.34 -6.40
N GLN A 590 -11.93 10.65 -6.57
CA GLN A 590 -11.58 11.63 -5.54
C GLN A 590 -12.34 11.36 -4.23
N TYR A 591 -13.65 11.14 -4.30
CA TYR A 591 -14.47 10.78 -3.14
C TYR A 591 -13.94 9.53 -2.42
N ARG A 592 -13.56 8.49 -3.16
CA ARG A 592 -12.96 7.28 -2.58
C ARG A 592 -11.62 7.55 -1.88
N VAL A 593 -10.78 8.41 -2.46
CA VAL A 593 -9.51 8.84 -1.83
C VAL A 593 -9.79 9.52 -0.49
N ASP A 594 -10.73 10.47 -0.47
CA ASP A 594 -11.08 11.23 0.73
C ASP A 594 -11.64 10.33 1.85
N ILE A 595 -12.55 9.42 1.51
CA ILE A 595 -13.06 8.41 2.46
C ILE A 595 -11.93 7.52 2.98
N TYR A 596 -11.04 7.04 2.11
CA TYR A 596 -9.95 6.18 2.52
C TYR A 596 -8.97 6.91 3.44
N ALA A 597 -8.68 8.18 3.18
CA ALA A 597 -7.89 9.03 4.05
C ALA A 597 -8.54 9.21 5.43
N TYR A 598 -9.85 9.51 5.46
CA TYR A 598 -10.61 9.62 6.70
C TYR A 598 -10.56 8.34 7.53
N GLN A 599 -10.86 7.20 6.90
CA GLN A 599 -10.87 5.90 7.58
C GLN A 599 -9.47 5.47 8.05
N LEU A 600 -8.42 5.76 7.27
CA LEU A 600 -7.03 5.53 7.70
C LEU A 600 -6.71 6.33 8.96
N ARG A 601 -7.12 7.60 9.02
CA ARG A 601 -6.94 8.47 10.19
C ARG A 601 -7.74 7.97 11.39
N GLN A 602 -8.93 7.42 11.18
CA GLN A 602 -9.72 6.80 12.25
C GLN A 602 -9.00 5.57 12.83
N ILE A 603 -8.44 4.69 11.98
CA ILE A 603 -7.65 3.53 12.44
C ILE A 603 -6.45 4.00 13.25
N GLU A 604 -5.72 4.99 12.73
CA GLU A 604 -4.54 5.55 13.40
C GLU A 604 -4.90 6.12 14.78
N MET A 605 -5.87 7.04 14.85
CA MET A 605 -6.25 7.71 16.10
C MET A 605 -6.91 6.77 17.13
N LYS A 606 -7.69 5.79 16.68
CA LYS A 606 -8.49 4.93 17.56
C LYS A 606 -7.78 3.64 17.95
N LEU A 607 -6.97 3.04 17.07
CA LEU A 607 -6.35 1.74 17.35
C LEU A 607 -4.87 1.84 17.72
N MET A 608 -4.08 2.68 17.05
CA MET A 608 -2.63 2.67 17.22
C MET A 608 -2.26 3.11 18.64
N GLY A 609 -1.50 2.28 19.35
CA GLY A 609 -1.07 2.52 20.72
C GLY A 609 -2.13 2.32 21.81
N ARG A 610 -3.40 2.05 21.45
CA ARG A 610 -4.51 1.89 22.43
C ARG A 610 -4.88 0.44 22.75
N MET A 611 -4.38 -0.51 21.97
CA MET A 611 -4.61 -1.94 22.14
C MET A 611 -3.33 -2.67 22.59
N SER A 612 -3.47 -3.64 23.48
CA SER A 612 -2.38 -4.56 23.86
C SER A 612 -1.93 -5.43 22.68
N GLU A 613 -2.85 -5.82 21.81
CA GLU A 613 -2.63 -6.64 20.63
C GLU A 613 -2.27 -5.78 19.41
N ALA A 614 -1.04 -5.25 19.42
CA ALA A 614 -0.46 -4.44 18.33
C ALA A 614 -0.74 -5.00 16.93
N VAL A 615 -0.63 -6.31 16.78
CA VAL A 615 -0.84 -7.06 15.54
C VAL A 615 -2.16 -6.72 14.85
N ILE A 616 -3.26 -6.54 15.60
CA ILE A 616 -4.57 -6.22 15.00
C ILE A 616 -4.53 -4.80 14.42
N SER A 617 -4.09 -3.84 15.23
CA SER A 617 -4.01 -2.42 14.84
C SER A 617 -3.09 -2.19 13.64
N THR A 618 -1.88 -2.76 13.66
CA THR A 618 -0.90 -2.59 12.58
C THR A 618 -1.33 -3.30 11.30
N THR A 619 -1.99 -4.47 11.39
CA THR A 619 -2.51 -5.17 10.21
C THR A 619 -3.62 -4.36 9.56
N LEU A 620 -4.64 -3.91 10.31
CA LEU A 620 -5.72 -3.09 9.75
C LEU A 620 -5.20 -1.78 9.15
N PHE A 621 -4.24 -1.15 9.83
CA PHE A 621 -3.54 0.04 9.32
C PHE A 621 -2.82 -0.24 8.00
N ALA A 622 -2.02 -1.31 7.92
CA ALA A 622 -1.26 -1.64 6.72
C ALA A 622 -2.14 -1.85 5.48
N TYR A 623 -3.24 -2.61 5.62
CA TYR A 623 -4.19 -2.82 4.53
C TYR A 623 -4.89 -1.53 4.11
N LYS A 624 -5.28 -0.68 5.07
CA LYS A 624 -5.95 0.58 4.75
C LYS A 624 -5.01 1.61 4.15
N PHE A 625 -3.79 1.66 4.63
CA PHE A 625 -2.73 2.51 4.10
C PHE A 625 -2.45 2.18 2.62
N GLU A 626 -2.28 0.90 2.28
CA GLU A 626 -2.07 0.48 0.90
C GLU A 626 -3.29 0.77 0.01
N ALA A 627 -4.52 0.53 0.50
CA ALA A 627 -5.74 0.84 -0.23
C ALA A 627 -5.87 2.33 -0.54
N HIS A 628 -5.60 3.18 0.46
CA HIS A 628 -5.53 4.64 0.29
C HIS A 628 -4.45 5.01 -0.73
N GLN A 629 -3.25 4.47 -0.58
CA GLN A 629 -2.11 4.87 -1.41
C GLN A 629 -2.30 4.53 -2.88
N ARG A 630 -2.89 3.37 -3.21
CA ARG A 630 -3.23 3.04 -4.60
C ARG A 630 -4.31 3.92 -5.19
N ALA A 631 -5.34 4.25 -4.41
CA ALA A 631 -6.39 5.16 -4.85
C ALA A 631 -5.83 6.56 -5.12
N TYR A 632 -5.00 7.07 -4.20
CA TYR A 632 -4.34 8.36 -4.33
C TYR A 632 -3.37 8.40 -5.52
N GLN A 633 -2.53 7.37 -5.68
CA GLN A 633 -1.63 7.26 -6.84
C GLN A 633 -2.39 7.18 -8.16
N LEU A 634 -3.51 6.47 -8.22
CA LEU A 634 -4.36 6.42 -9.41
C LEU A 634 -4.95 7.81 -9.72
N HIS A 635 -5.44 8.52 -8.71
CA HIS A 635 -5.99 9.87 -8.86
C HIS A 635 -4.96 10.85 -9.43
N ILE A 636 -3.76 10.89 -8.84
CA ILE A 636 -2.65 11.73 -9.32
C ILE A 636 -2.19 11.31 -10.72
N TRP A 637 -2.12 10.00 -10.99
CA TRP A 637 -1.78 9.50 -12.32
C TRP A 637 -2.80 9.95 -13.37
N MET A 638 -4.10 9.85 -13.08
CA MET A 638 -5.17 10.31 -13.98
C MET A 638 -5.12 11.82 -14.21
N GLN A 639 -4.94 12.62 -13.17
CA GLN A 639 -4.76 14.08 -13.30
C GLN A 639 -3.59 14.41 -14.24
N LYS A 640 -2.46 13.72 -14.08
CA LYS A 640 -1.29 13.92 -14.95
C LYS A 640 -1.56 13.57 -16.40
N GLN A 641 -2.29 12.47 -16.67
CA GLN A 641 -2.64 12.07 -18.04
C GLN A 641 -3.65 13.01 -18.68
N LEU A 642 -4.59 13.57 -17.90
CA LEU A 642 -5.62 14.50 -18.38
C LEU A 642 -5.08 15.92 -18.62
N ALA A 643 -4.02 16.32 -17.91
CA ALA A 643 -3.35 17.59 -18.06
C ALA A 643 -2.38 17.65 -19.28
N ASP A 644 -2.09 16.52 -19.93
CA ASP A 644 -1.21 16.47 -21.10
C ASP A 644 -1.88 17.08 -22.34
N ASP A 645 -1.16 17.87 -23.12
CA ASP A 645 -1.69 18.50 -24.34
C ASP A 645 -2.07 17.48 -25.43
N ASN A 646 -1.54 16.25 -25.36
CA ASN A 646 -1.80 15.21 -26.34
C ASN A 646 -3.11 14.44 -26.05
N PRO A 647 -4.14 14.54 -26.93
CA PRO A 647 -5.42 13.84 -26.72
C PRO A 647 -5.26 12.31 -26.67
N LYS A 648 -4.23 11.74 -27.31
CA LYS A 648 -3.97 10.30 -27.27
C LYS A 648 -3.58 9.80 -25.87
N GLN A 649 -2.93 10.65 -25.06
CA GLN A 649 -2.60 10.35 -23.67
C GLN A 649 -3.84 10.44 -22.78
N LYS A 650 -4.67 11.49 -22.95
CA LYS A 650 -5.94 11.63 -22.23
C LYS A 650 -6.87 10.43 -22.44
N VAL A 651 -6.93 9.89 -23.66
CA VAL A 651 -7.70 8.66 -23.98
C VAL A 651 -7.22 7.45 -23.16
N GLN A 652 -5.94 7.37 -22.79
CA GLN A 652 -5.46 6.27 -21.92
C GLN A 652 -6.07 6.35 -20.52
N ALA A 653 -6.28 7.56 -20.00
CA ALA A 653 -6.99 7.74 -18.74
C ALA A 653 -8.44 7.23 -18.83
N GLY A 654 -9.11 7.43 -19.97
CA GLY A 654 -10.44 6.87 -20.25
C GLY A 654 -10.47 5.35 -20.21
N TRP A 655 -9.49 4.69 -20.83
CA TRP A 655 -9.37 3.24 -20.77
C TRP A 655 -9.11 2.71 -19.36
N VAL A 656 -8.27 3.39 -18.58
CA VAL A 656 -8.01 3.03 -17.18
C VAL A 656 -9.25 3.24 -16.31
N ALA A 657 -9.95 4.36 -16.48
CA ALA A 657 -11.21 4.65 -15.79
C ALA A 657 -12.25 3.54 -16.04
N LEU A 658 -12.44 3.13 -17.30
CA LEU A 658 -13.36 2.05 -17.67
C LEU A 658 -12.96 0.70 -17.05
N ALA A 659 -11.65 0.44 -16.96
CA ALA A 659 -11.15 -0.79 -16.34
C ALA A 659 -11.38 -0.82 -14.82
N GLN A 660 -11.31 0.34 -14.15
CA GLN A 660 -11.51 0.45 -12.70
C GLN A 660 -12.98 0.69 -12.31
N SER A 661 -13.83 1.13 -13.25
CA SER A 661 -15.22 1.48 -12.97
C SER A 661 -16.09 0.30 -12.54
N ASN A 662 -15.66 -0.94 -12.79
CA ASN A 662 -16.35 -2.14 -12.30
C ASN A 662 -16.38 -2.25 -10.76
N GLN A 663 -15.52 -1.50 -10.06
CA GLN A 663 -15.46 -1.42 -8.60
C GLN A 663 -16.33 -0.31 -8.00
N PHE A 664 -17.11 0.39 -8.83
CA PHE A 664 -17.96 1.51 -8.41
C PHE A 664 -19.41 1.26 -8.79
N MET A 665 -20.33 1.85 -8.02
CA MET A 665 -21.77 1.79 -8.31
C MET A 665 -22.37 3.20 -8.41
N SER A 666 -22.93 3.54 -9.57
CA SER A 666 -23.62 4.81 -9.80
C SER A 666 -24.59 4.70 -10.99
N VAL A 667 -25.70 5.43 -10.92
CA VAL A 667 -26.68 5.52 -12.03
C VAL A 667 -26.05 6.21 -13.24
N GLU A 668 -25.32 7.30 -13.01
CA GLU A 668 -24.65 8.06 -14.07
C GLU A 668 -23.51 7.23 -14.70
N LEU A 669 -22.75 6.48 -13.89
CA LEU A 669 -21.75 5.54 -14.39
C LEU A 669 -22.36 4.53 -15.38
N LYS A 670 -23.50 3.95 -15.02
CA LYS A 670 -24.22 2.96 -15.82
C LYS A 670 -24.68 3.56 -17.16
N GLN A 671 -25.16 4.80 -17.15
CA GLN A 671 -25.57 5.51 -18.36
C GLN A 671 -24.38 5.84 -19.27
N ARG A 672 -23.30 6.39 -18.70
CA ARG A 672 -22.08 6.76 -19.46
C ARG A 672 -21.41 5.53 -20.09
N VAL A 673 -21.27 4.43 -19.35
CA VAL A 673 -20.70 3.17 -19.88
C VAL A 673 -21.59 2.58 -20.98
N ARG A 674 -22.92 2.61 -20.82
CA ARG A 674 -23.85 2.17 -21.87
C ARG A 674 -23.72 3.01 -23.14
N HIS A 675 -23.58 4.33 -23.00
CA HIS A 675 -23.39 5.22 -24.13
C HIS A 675 -22.07 4.95 -24.86
N ILE A 676 -20.95 4.83 -24.13
CA ILE A 676 -19.65 4.48 -24.69
C ILE A 676 -19.71 3.13 -25.42
N ASN A 677 -20.33 2.12 -24.82
CA ASN A 677 -20.48 0.80 -25.44
C ASN A 677 -21.30 0.86 -26.74
N ALA A 678 -22.37 1.66 -26.79
CA ALA A 678 -23.17 1.84 -27.99
C ALA A 678 -22.37 2.48 -29.13
N GLU A 679 -21.57 3.52 -28.82
CA GLU A 679 -20.71 4.19 -29.81
C GLU A 679 -19.55 3.29 -30.26
N LEU A 680 -18.98 2.49 -29.37
CA LEU A 680 -17.96 1.49 -29.71
C LEU A 680 -18.51 0.39 -30.64
N GLU A 681 -19.73 -0.09 -30.41
CA GLU A 681 -20.36 -1.06 -31.30
C GLU A 681 -20.69 -0.46 -32.68
N LYS A 682 -21.13 0.81 -32.76
CA LYS A 682 -21.28 1.52 -34.04
C LYS A 682 -19.94 1.59 -34.79
N TYR A 683 -18.88 2.01 -34.11
CA TYR A 683 -17.55 2.07 -34.68
C TYR A 683 -17.10 0.69 -35.21
N LYS A 684 -17.28 -0.36 -34.42
CA LYS A 684 -16.98 -1.75 -34.82
C LYS A 684 -17.80 -2.23 -36.03
N GLN A 685 -19.05 -1.78 -36.17
CA GLN A 685 -19.86 -2.09 -37.36
C GLN A 685 -19.34 -1.36 -38.61
N MET A 686 -19.06 -0.05 -38.50
CA MET A 686 -18.51 0.77 -39.60
C MET A 686 -17.18 0.23 -40.12
N THR A 687 -16.41 -0.36 -39.21
CA THR A 687 -15.13 -0.94 -39.55
C THR A 687 -15.30 -2.32 -40.22
N ARG A 688 -16.20 -3.21 -39.74
CA ARG A 688 -16.53 -4.53 -40.33
C ARG A 688 -17.07 -4.53 -41.77
N TYR A 689 -17.77 -3.47 -42.21
CA TYR A 689 -18.35 -3.39 -43.57
C TYR A 689 -17.32 -3.45 -44.72
N GLY A 690 -16.01 -3.33 -44.45
CA GLY A 690 -14.97 -3.49 -45.48
C GLY A 690 -14.67 -4.94 -45.89
N VAL A 691 -15.06 -5.94 -45.08
CA VAL A 691 -14.71 -7.35 -45.32
C VAL A 691 -15.75 -8.08 -46.19
N GLN A 692 -17.02 -7.69 -46.13
CA GLN A 692 -18.09 -8.33 -46.91
C GLN A 692 -18.06 -7.93 -48.40
N LEU A 693 -17.54 -6.75 -48.75
CA LEU A 693 -17.48 -6.28 -50.14
C LEU A 693 -16.42 -7.03 -50.97
N GLU A 694 -15.30 -7.48 -50.38
CA GLU A 694 -14.28 -8.26 -51.12
C GLU A 694 -14.74 -9.67 -51.50
N HIS A 695 -15.65 -10.29 -50.73
CA HIS A 695 -16.22 -11.59 -51.08
C HIS A 695 -17.20 -11.52 -52.25
N LEU A 696 -17.84 -10.36 -52.49
CA LEU A 696 -18.71 -10.13 -53.64
C LEU A 696 -17.93 -9.70 -54.88
N SER A 697 -16.78 -9.03 -54.73
CA SER A 697 -15.93 -8.62 -55.86
C SER A 697 -14.88 -9.67 -56.29
N ARG A 698 -14.88 -10.86 -55.71
CA ARG A 698 -14.03 -12.01 -56.09
C ARG A 698 -14.84 -13.22 -56.59
N GLN A 699 -15.90 -13.00 -57.37
CA GLN A 699 -16.39 -14.04 -58.27
C GLN A 699 -15.73 -13.86 -59.65
N PRO A 700 -14.88 -14.80 -60.09
CA PRO A 700 -14.46 -14.84 -61.49
C PRO A 700 -15.65 -15.30 -62.34
N HIS A 701 -15.96 -14.56 -63.39
CA HIS A 701 -16.62 -15.13 -64.56
C HIS A 701 -15.72 -16.25 -65.09
N ASP A 702 -16.18 -17.50 -65.04
CA ASP A 702 -15.70 -18.53 -65.96
C ASP A 702 -16.79 -19.60 -66.19
N HIS A 703 -17.26 -19.62 -67.43
CA HIS A 703 -17.90 -20.76 -68.06
C HIS A 703 -16.88 -21.90 -68.16
N THR A 704 -17.23 -23.13 -67.75
CA THR A 704 -16.99 -24.37 -68.52
C THR A 704 -17.46 -25.64 -67.79
N MET A 705 -18.35 -26.38 -68.47
CA MET A 705 -18.42 -27.84 -68.67
C MET A 705 -18.05 -28.84 -67.56
N GLN A 706 -19.09 -29.56 -67.11
CA GLN A 706 -19.19 -31.00 -66.80
C GLN A 706 -17.90 -31.87 -66.84
N SER A 707 -17.67 -32.65 -65.77
CA SER A 707 -17.77 -34.13 -65.81
C SER A 707 -17.41 -34.82 -64.49
N ASN A 708 -18.15 -35.92 -64.24
CA ASN A 708 -17.83 -37.14 -63.48
C ASN A 708 -18.16 -37.30 -61.97
N HIS A 709 -19.26 -38.04 -61.76
CA HIS A 709 -19.47 -39.26 -60.93
C HIS A 709 -18.89 -39.30 -59.51
N ILE A 710 -19.71 -39.26 -58.44
CA ILE A 710 -20.45 -40.40 -57.80
C ILE A 710 -19.56 -41.62 -57.50
N ILE A 711 -19.31 -41.90 -56.21
CA ILE A 711 -19.74 -43.09 -55.44
C ILE A 711 -19.46 -42.87 -53.93
N PRO A 712 -20.31 -43.36 -52.99
CA PRO A 712 -20.35 -42.93 -51.59
C PRO A 712 -19.96 -44.00 -50.54
N SER A 713 -19.88 -43.55 -49.28
CA SER A 713 -20.09 -44.28 -48.01
C SER A 713 -19.10 -45.38 -47.60
N MET A 714 -18.54 -45.26 -46.38
CA MET A 714 -18.93 -46.15 -45.28
C MET A 714 -18.47 -45.63 -43.91
N ILE A 715 -19.34 -45.89 -42.95
CA ILE A 715 -19.28 -45.62 -41.52
C ILE A 715 -18.34 -46.61 -40.83
N MET A 716 -17.47 -46.11 -39.95
CA MET A 716 -17.34 -46.60 -38.57
C MET A 716 -16.75 -45.52 -37.68
#